data_AF-A0AAW2Q673-F1
#
_entry.id   AF-A0AAW2Q673-F1
#
_cell.length_a   1.000
_cell.length_b   1.000
_cell.length_c   1.000
_cell.angle_alpha   90.00
_cell.angle_beta   90.00
_cell.angle_gamma   90.00
#
_symmetry.space_group_name_H-M   'P 1'
#
loop_
_entity.id
_entity.type
_entity.pdbx_description
1 polymer ?
#
loop_
_entity_poly.entity_id
_entity_poly.type
_entity_poly.pdbx_seq_one_letter_code
_entity_poly.pdbx_strand_id
1 'polypeptide(L)'
;MNLRQRPLPTRGRGPHAPPQPPPHPMLSEPFNIIPIHNLLTDHPSLRYPEVRAAAAALRSAGDLRKPPFTAWHDTMDLFDWLGLFFGFQADNVRNQREHLVLHLANSQMRLQPPPAAPDRLDPGVLRRFRVKLLKNYNSWCSYLGKRSQVRLPNRHNPDLQRRELLYVCLYLLIWGEAGNLRFTPECLCYIYHHTALELNYILDDHIDENTGQLFVPSTCKQFGFLNDVITPIYTTIKGEVARSRNGTAPHSAWRNYDDINEYFWSRRCFKRVKWPFDLSSNFFLVSGENRVGKTGFVEQRTFWNVFRSFDRLWVLLILYFQAAAIVAWAGREYPWQALQSRDVQVQLLTIFITWAGLRFVQSILDAGTQYSLVTRDTKLLGIRMVLKSMVALTWGIVFGVYYGRIWSQKNSDEPWSYEANQRILTFLKAALVFVIPELLALILFILPWIRNVIEEADWPILYVLTWWFHTRLFVGRGVREGLLDNIKYTLFWIMVLASKFTFSYFLQIRPLVGPTRALLNLKDVTYQWHEFFTRTNRVAVAMLWAPVLLIYFVDMQIWYTIFSAIVGSMTGLFSHIGEIRNINQLRLRFQFFASALQFNLMPEDQTLSTEATVVHKLRDAIHRVKLRYGLGQPYKKMESSQVEATRFALIWNEIIITFREEDLISDQELELLELPPNCWDIKVIRWPCALLCNELLIALSEAGELADAPDRWVWFRICKNEYRRCAVTEAYDSIKYLLLEIIKYGTEEHSIATKFFMEVDYHIQFEKFTAAYRTRVLPKIHEHLISLIELLLMPAKDMDRVVNVLQASYELAVRELPRVKKSVIQLRQEGLAPVNPNTDDGLLFENAVQLPDVNDAFFYRQLRRLHTILNSRDSMHNVPKNLEARRRIAFFSNSLFMNMPRAPQVEKMMAFSVLTPYYDEEVLFGKEMLRSPNEDGVSTLFYLQKIYADEWANFMERMRKEGMQDDSEIWTTKTRDLRLWASYRGQTLSRTVRGMMYYYRALKMLSFLDSASEMDIRQGSQDVSSLGSLKQNSGFNSQGITPPIARNLSRAGSSVSLLFKGHEFGVALMKYTYVVACQMYGVHKGKGDPRAEEILYLMKNNEALRVAYVDEVYLGREEVEYYSVLVKYDQQQQKEVEIYRIKLPGPLKLGEGKPENQNHAIISPVVMLCRLLT
;
A
#
# COMPACT_ATOMS: atom_id res chain seq x y z
N MET A 1 60.49 -35.04 43.74
CA MET A 1 60.26 -36.10 44.74
C MET A 1 58.78 -36.11 45.09
N ASN A 2 58.15 -37.28 44.93
CA ASN A 2 56.73 -37.57 45.17
C ASN A 2 56.27 -37.26 46.59
N LEU A 3 54.96 -36.97 46.75
CA LEU A 3 54.08 -37.49 47.81
C LEU A 3 52.62 -37.26 47.36
N ARG A 4 52.02 -38.22 46.64
CA ARG A 4 51.01 -39.20 47.10
C ARG A 4 49.68 -38.60 47.57
N GLN A 5 48.68 -38.70 46.69
CA GLN A 5 47.25 -38.70 47.01
C GLN A 5 46.81 -40.05 47.61
N ARG A 6 45.89 -40.01 48.58
CA ARG A 6 44.98 -41.11 48.94
C ARG A 6 43.56 -40.55 49.21
N PRO A 7 42.50 -41.35 49.00
CA PRO A 7 41.17 -40.90 48.60
C PRO A 7 40.12 -40.95 49.72
N LEU A 8 38.98 -40.27 49.52
CA LEU A 8 37.75 -40.39 50.31
C LEU A 8 36.63 -41.07 49.49
N PRO A 9 35.65 -41.73 50.14
CA PRO A 9 35.08 -43.00 49.67
C PRO A 9 33.71 -42.89 48.98
N THR A 10 33.40 -43.95 48.24
CA THR A 10 32.14 -44.27 47.57
C THR A 10 31.01 -44.65 48.55
N ARG A 11 29.83 -44.04 48.34
CA ARG A 11 28.48 -44.57 48.65
C ARG A 11 27.65 -44.24 47.40
N GLY A 12 26.96 -45.11 46.69
CA GLY A 12 26.24 -46.33 47.03
C GLY A 12 24.87 -46.19 46.37
N ARG A 13 24.74 -46.65 45.11
CA ARG A 13 23.51 -46.59 44.30
C ARG A 13 22.45 -47.52 44.89
N GLY A 14 21.27 -47.00 45.23
CA GLY A 14 20.05 -47.81 45.37
C GLY A 14 19.44 -48.11 44.00
N PRO A 15 18.92 -49.33 43.73
CA PRO A 15 18.30 -49.66 42.46
C PRO A 15 16.79 -49.41 42.58
N HIS A 16 16.28 -48.32 42.03
CA HIS A 16 14.90 -48.13 41.54
C HIS A 16 14.72 -46.66 41.12
N ALA A 17 15.28 -46.30 39.97
CA ALA A 17 14.86 -45.11 39.22
C ALA A 17 14.42 -45.61 37.84
N PRO A 18 13.24 -45.20 37.34
CA PRO A 18 12.77 -45.62 36.01
C PRO A 18 13.77 -45.17 34.94
N PRO A 19 13.99 -45.97 33.88
CA PRO A 19 14.95 -45.62 32.84
C PRO A 19 14.54 -44.28 32.21
N GLN A 20 15.50 -43.36 32.14
CA GLN A 20 15.34 -42.13 31.37
C GLN A 20 14.89 -42.49 29.95
N PRO A 21 13.88 -41.81 29.39
CA PRO A 21 13.51 -42.04 28.00
C PRO A 21 14.71 -41.71 27.10
N PRO A 22 14.91 -42.48 26.01
CA PRO A 22 16.02 -42.26 25.10
C PRO A 22 15.98 -40.82 24.56
N PRO A 23 17.14 -40.20 24.28
CA PRO A 23 17.19 -38.84 23.76
C PRO A 23 16.40 -38.79 22.45
N HIS A 24 15.34 -37.97 22.43
CA HIS A 24 14.60 -37.69 21.21
C HIS A 24 15.58 -37.17 20.14
N PRO A 25 15.44 -37.61 18.88
CA PRO A 25 16.24 -37.06 17.78
C PRO A 25 16.03 -35.54 17.73
N MET A 26 17.12 -34.78 17.56
CA MET A 26 17.11 -33.32 17.55
C MET A 26 16.11 -32.79 16.51
N LEU A 27 14.92 -32.43 16.98
CA LEU A 27 13.93 -31.67 16.22
C LEU A 27 14.55 -30.31 15.90
N SER A 28 14.56 -29.95 14.62
CA SER A 28 15.01 -28.64 14.15
C SER A 28 14.27 -27.52 14.91
N GLU A 29 15.02 -26.60 15.50
CA GLU A 29 14.41 -25.48 16.21
C GLU A 29 13.54 -24.64 15.25
N PRO A 30 12.36 -24.18 15.69
CA PRO A 30 11.39 -23.52 14.81
C PRO A 30 11.83 -22.09 14.47
N PHE A 31 11.85 -21.70 13.20
CA PHE A 31 12.25 -20.35 12.76
C PHE A 31 11.08 -19.59 12.11
N ASN A 32 11.15 -18.27 11.95
CA ASN A 32 10.06 -17.51 11.31
C ASN A 32 10.11 -17.61 9.76
N ILE A 33 11.22 -17.17 9.17
CA ILE A 33 11.46 -16.97 7.74
C ILE A 33 12.80 -17.60 7.32
N ILE A 34 13.87 -17.41 8.09
CA ILE A 34 15.22 -17.91 7.80
C ILE A 34 15.74 -18.76 8.98
N PRO A 35 16.22 -20.00 8.73
CA PRO A 35 16.83 -20.84 9.75
C PRO A 35 18.28 -20.42 10.04
N ILE A 36 18.48 -19.38 10.85
CA ILE A 36 19.82 -18.83 11.14
C ILE A 36 20.63 -19.69 12.12
N HIS A 37 19.95 -20.46 12.96
CA HIS A 37 20.57 -21.34 13.97
C HIS A 37 21.20 -22.59 13.36
N ASN A 38 20.72 -23.03 12.19
CA ASN A 38 21.24 -24.19 11.49
C ASN A 38 21.50 -23.85 10.02
N LEU A 39 22.68 -23.30 9.73
CA LEU A 39 23.14 -22.97 8.38
C LEU A 39 23.32 -24.21 7.47
N LEU A 40 23.28 -25.43 8.03
CA LEU A 40 23.35 -26.68 7.28
C LEU A 40 21.95 -27.17 6.84
N THR A 41 20.88 -26.48 7.22
CA THR A 41 19.52 -26.80 6.78
C THR A 41 19.37 -26.49 5.29
N ASP A 42 18.83 -27.43 4.50
CA ASP A 42 18.50 -27.17 3.09
C ASP A 42 17.26 -26.28 3.00
N HIS A 43 17.47 -24.96 3.11
CA HIS A 43 16.41 -23.95 3.02
C HIS A 43 16.72 -22.95 1.89
N PRO A 44 15.75 -22.60 1.02
CA PRO A 44 15.99 -21.75 -0.16
C PRO A 44 16.63 -20.39 0.15
N SER A 45 16.31 -19.79 1.30
CA SER A 45 16.90 -18.48 1.69
C SER A 45 18.41 -18.54 1.98
N LEU A 46 18.95 -19.70 2.37
CA LEU A 46 20.39 -19.87 2.63
C LEU A 46 21.22 -20.02 1.35
N ARG A 47 20.58 -20.19 0.18
CA ARG A 47 21.26 -20.19 -1.13
C ARG A 47 21.81 -18.81 -1.48
N TYR A 48 21.25 -17.75 -0.89
CA TYR A 48 21.68 -16.38 -1.13
C TYR A 48 22.96 -16.06 -0.32
N PRO A 49 24.07 -15.68 -0.99
CA PRO A 49 25.33 -15.37 -0.33
C PRO A 49 25.20 -14.19 0.65
N GLU A 50 24.31 -13.23 0.40
CA GLU A 50 24.10 -12.06 1.26
C GLU A 50 23.49 -12.45 2.62
N VAL A 51 22.63 -13.47 2.66
CA VAL A 51 22.06 -14.00 3.91
C VAL A 51 23.14 -14.67 4.74
N ARG A 52 24.00 -15.48 4.10
CA ARG A 52 25.15 -16.12 4.75
C ARG A 52 26.16 -15.09 5.23
N ALA A 53 26.41 -14.05 4.44
CA ALA A 53 27.32 -12.95 4.77
C ALA A 53 26.88 -12.19 6.02
N ALA A 54 25.59 -11.82 6.11
CA ALA A 54 25.03 -11.13 7.26
C ALA A 54 25.05 -12.03 8.52
N ALA A 55 24.69 -13.31 8.39
CA ALA A 55 24.75 -14.27 9.50
C ALA A 55 26.19 -14.51 9.98
N ALA A 56 27.16 -14.62 9.07
CA ALA A 56 28.57 -14.79 9.40
C ALA A 56 29.16 -13.55 10.11
N ALA A 57 28.75 -12.34 9.72
CA ALA A 57 29.20 -11.11 10.36
C ALA A 57 28.85 -11.03 11.85
N LEU A 58 27.72 -11.63 12.26
CA LEU A 58 27.28 -11.68 13.66
C LEU A 58 28.10 -12.64 14.53
N ARG A 59 28.75 -13.65 13.94
CA ARG A 59 29.59 -14.62 14.67
C ARG A 59 30.97 -14.06 15.05
N SER A 60 31.25 -12.80 14.74
CA SER A 60 32.54 -12.15 14.97
C SER A 60 32.84 -11.80 16.45
N ALA A 61 32.27 -12.51 17.42
CA ALA A 61 32.44 -12.23 18.86
C ALA A 61 33.90 -12.35 19.34
N GLY A 62 34.67 -13.28 18.75
CA GLY A 62 36.15 -13.34 18.84
C GLY A 62 36.73 -13.17 20.25
N ASP A 63 37.40 -12.04 20.45
CA ASP A 63 38.19 -11.61 21.61
C ASP A 63 37.40 -10.78 22.65
N LEU A 64 36.09 -10.57 22.46
CA LEU A 64 35.27 -9.87 23.44
C LEU A 64 35.27 -10.60 24.79
N ARG A 65 35.30 -9.83 25.88
CA ARG A 65 35.21 -10.35 27.25
C ARG A 65 33.96 -11.22 27.39
N LYS A 66 34.14 -12.46 27.82
CA LYS A 66 33.04 -13.43 28.00
C LYS A 66 32.25 -13.10 29.28
N PRO A 67 30.92 -13.29 29.27
CA PRO A 67 30.10 -13.05 30.45
C PRO A 67 30.53 -14.00 31.59
N PRO A 68 30.74 -13.51 32.82
CA PRO A 68 31.32 -14.33 33.88
C PRO A 68 30.35 -15.35 34.48
N PHE A 69 29.05 -15.27 34.16
CA PHE A 69 27.98 -16.05 34.81
C PHE A 69 27.48 -17.25 34.00
N THR A 70 27.88 -17.39 32.72
CA THR A 70 27.39 -18.43 31.80
C THR A 70 28.52 -18.99 30.95
N ALA A 71 28.52 -20.29 30.71
CA ALA A 71 29.48 -20.93 29.81
C ALA A 71 29.29 -20.46 28.36
N TRP A 72 30.37 -19.96 27.75
CA TRP A 72 30.36 -19.50 26.36
C TRP A 72 30.55 -20.67 25.39
N HIS A 73 29.64 -20.81 24.42
CA HIS A 73 29.74 -21.82 23.35
C HIS A 73 30.16 -21.18 22.02
N ASP A 74 30.93 -21.88 21.18
CA ASP A 74 31.42 -21.35 19.90
C ASP A 74 30.31 -21.07 18.87
N THR A 75 29.09 -21.57 19.13
CA THR A 75 27.89 -21.30 18.32
C THR A 75 27.22 -19.97 18.69
N MET A 76 27.62 -19.31 19.78
CA MET A 76 27.05 -18.05 20.24
C MET A 76 27.58 -16.85 19.46
N ASP A 77 26.72 -15.85 19.24
CA ASP A 77 27.02 -14.66 18.44
C ASP A 77 26.94 -13.35 19.26
N LEU A 78 27.10 -12.20 18.59
CA LEU A 78 27.02 -10.88 19.23
C LEU A 78 25.67 -10.60 19.92
N PHE A 79 24.59 -11.21 19.45
CA PHE A 79 23.26 -11.07 20.06
C PHE A 79 23.18 -11.86 21.37
N ASP A 80 23.75 -13.08 21.42
CA ASP A 80 23.86 -13.85 22.66
C ASP A 80 24.74 -13.12 23.69
N TRP A 81 25.84 -12.52 23.22
CA TRP A 81 26.74 -11.72 24.05
C TRP A 81 26.00 -10.56 24.73
N LEU A 82 25.28 -9.73 23.97
CA LEU A 82 24.48 -8.63 24.52
C LEU A 82 23.34 -9.15 25.40
N GLY A 83 22.70 -10.25 25.00
CA GLY A 83 21.63 -10.90 25.75
C GLY A 83 22.04 -11.27 27.16
N LEU A 84 23.21 -11.88 27.31
CA LEU A 84 23.75 -12.33 28.59
C LEU A 84 24.22 -11.17 29.48
N PHE A 85 24.86 -10.13 28.93
CA PHE A 85 25.35 -8.99 29.73
C PHE A 85 24.23 -8.07 30.24
N PHE A 86 23.20 -7.84 29.43
CA PHE A 86 22.12 -6.91 29.77
C PHE A 86 20.84 -7.60 30.27
N GLY A 87 20.77 -8.93 30.23
CA GLY A 87 19.62 -9.70 30.72
C GLY A 87 18.39 -9.63 29.80
N PHE A 88 18.59 -9.63 28.48
CA PHE A 88 17.51 -9.69 27.49
C PHE A 88 16.91 -11.11 27.39
N GLN A 89 15.65 -11.21 26.97
CA GLN A 89 14.97 -12.50 26.82
C GLN A 89 15.53 -13.31 25.64
N ALA A 90 15.70 -14.63 25.81
CA ALA A 90 16.26 -15.50 24.77
C ALA A 90 15.46 -15.45 23.45
N ASP A 91 14.13 -15.49 23.51
CA ASP A 91 13.29 -15.42 22.32
C ASP A 91 13.28 -14.03 21.66
N ASN A 92 13.50 -12.96 22.44
CA ASN A 92 13.71 -11.63 21.90
C ASN A 92 15.05 -11.54 21.15
N VAL A 93 16.12 -12.08 21.74
CA VAL A 93 17.45 -12.20 21.10
C VAL A 93 17.33 -12.95 19.77
N ARG A 94 16.61 -14.06 19.77
CA ARG A 94 16.35 -14.89 18.58
C ARG A 94 15.61 -14.15 17.48
N ASN A 95 14.52 -13.48 17.84
CA ASN A 95 13.68 -12.71 16.92
C ASN A 95 14.44 -11.52 16.32
N GLN A 96 15.15 -10.72 17.13
CA GLN A 96 15.89 -9.56 16.64
C GLN A 96 17.13 -9.95 15.82
N ARG A 97 17.74 -11.11 16.10
CA ARG A 97 18.78 -11.70 15.25
C ARG A 97 18.26 -11.96 13.84
N GLU A 98 17.14 -12.65 13.73
CA GLU A 98 16.52 -12.92 12.43
C GLU A 98 16.14 -11.66 11.67
N HIS A 99 15.56 -10.71 12.39
CA HIS A 99 15.19 -9.42 11.87
C HIS A 99 16.39 -8.65 11.29
N LEU A 100 17.53 -8.59 11.99
CA LEU A 100 18.72 -7.86 11.51
C LEU A 100 19.34 -8.55 10.28
N VAL A 101 19.44 -9.87 10.27
CA VAL A 101 19.98 -10.63 9.12
C VAL A 101 19.16 -10.35 7.87
N LEU A 102 17.82 -10.38 7.99
CA LEU A 102 16.92 -10.05 6.87
C LEU A 102 17.12 -8.62 6.37
N HIS A 103 17.26 -7.63 7.25
CA HIS A 103 17.47 -6.22 6.84
C HIS A 103 18.79 -6.01 6.11
N LEU A 104 19.87 -6.57 6.64
CA LEU A 104 21.20 -6.43 6.07
C LEU A 104 21.29 -7.17 4.74
N ALA A 105 20.82 -8.42 4.67
CA ALA A 105 20.78 -9.19 3.43
C ALA A 105 19.94 -8.48 2.35
N ASN A 106 18.71 -8.06 2.68
CA ASN A 106 17.86 -7.33 1.74
C ASN A 106 18.47 -6.00 1.30
N SER A 107 19.25 -5.32 2.16
CA SER A 107 19.91 -4.06 1.80
C SER A 107 21.15 -4.27 0.94
N GLN A 108 21.87 -5.38 1.14
CA GLN A 108 23.01 -5.77 0.32
C GLN A 108 22.57 -6.23 -1.07
N MET A 109 21.50 -7.00 -1.18
CA MET A 109 20.90 -7.41 -2.47
C MET A 109 20.53 -6.21 -3.36
N ARG A 110 20.24 -5.04 -2.75
CA ARG A 110 19.87 -3.80 -3.45
C ARG A 110 21.04 -2.93 -3.88
N LEU A 111 22.29 -3.31 -3.59
CA LEU A 111 23.45 -2.55 -4.00
C LEU A 111 23.58 -2.52 -5.53
N GLN A 112 23.86 -1.33 -6.06
CA GLN A 112 24.19 -1.12 -7.47
C GLN A 112 25.45 -0.23 -7.54
N PRO A 113 26.58 -0.74 -8.06
CA PRO A 113 26.81 -2.11 -8.55
C PRO A 113 26.76 -3.19 -7.44
N PRO A 114 26.61 -4.49 -7.78
CA PRO A 114 26.71 -5.58 -6.82
C PRO A 114 28.05 -5.57 -6.05
N PRO A 115 28.10 -6.06 -4.81
CA PRO A 115 29.33 -6.10 -4.03
C PRO A 115 30.38 -7.00 -4.69
N ALA A 116 31.65 -6.59 -4.63
CA ALA A 116 32.77 -7.37 -5.19
C ALA A 116 32.93 -8.76 -4.56
N ALA A 117 32.49 -8.94 -3.31
CA ALA A 117 32.46 -10.22 -2.60
C ALA A 117 31.09 -10.39 -1.92
N PRO A 118 30.13 -11.10 -2.55
CA PRO A 118 28.77 -11.23 -2.01
C PRO A 118 28.69 -12.05 -0.72
N ASP A 119 29.66 -12.92 -0.46
CA ASP A 119 29.77 -13.72 0.78
C ASP A 119 30.29 -12.92 1.99
N ARG A 120 30.59 -11.62 1.85
CA ARG A 120 30.96 -10.72 2.95
C ARG A 120 30.00 -9.54 3.04
N LEU A 121 29.71 -9.10 4.27
CA LEU A 121 28.82 -7.96 4.52
C LEU A 121 29.53 -6.66 4.15
N ASP A 122 28.93 -5.88 3.23
CA ASP A 122 29.45 -4.58 2.82
C ASP A 122 29.38 -3.55 3.99
N PRO A 123 30.51 -2.92 4.38
CA PRO A 123 30.52 -1.94 5.46
C PRO A 123 29.62 -0.71 5.20
N GLY A 124 29.43 -0.34 3.93
CA GLY A 124 28.55 0.75 3.54
C GLY A 124 27.07 0.46 3.80
N VAL A 125 26.64 -0.80 3.64
CA VAL A 125 25.28 -1.25 3.97
C VAL A 125 25.00 -1.10 5.46
N LEU A 126 25.89 -1.64 6.30
CA LEU A 126 25.77 -1.54 7.76
C LEU A 126 25.76 -0.08 8.22
N ARG A 127 26.68 0.74 7.71
CA ARG A 127 26.76 2.17 8.05
C ARG A 127 25.47 2.90 7.70
N ARG A 128 24.92 2.70 6.50
CA ARG A 128 23.63 3.31 6.09
C ARG A 128 22.48 2.83 6.96
N PHE A 129 22.44 1.55 7.30
CA PHE A 129 21.43 0.98 8.18
C PHE A 129 21.49 1.60 9.58
N ARG A 130 22.68 1.66 10.21
CA ARG A 130 22.90 2.29 11.51
C ARG A 130 22.49 3.76 11.53
N VAL A 131 22.93 4.54 10.54
CA VAL A 131 22.58 5.98 10.45
C VAL A 131 21.08 6.17 10.32
N LYS A 132 20.39 5.30 9.57
CA LYS A 132 18.93 5.33 9.45
C LYS A 132 18.23 4.93 10.76
N LEU A 133 18.65 3.83 11.37
CA LEU A 133 18.08 3.29 12.61
C LEU A 133 18.23 4.26 13.78
N LEU A 134 19.42 4.85 13.94
CA LEU A 134 19.76 5.75 15.05
C LEU A 134 19.55 7.23 14.71
N LYS A 135 18.87 7.54 13.60
CA LYS A 135 18.62 8.93 13.19
C LYS A 135 17.92 9.72 14.30
N ASN A 136 16.84 9.16 14.85
CA ASN A 136 16.06 9.81 15.91
C ASN A 136 16.87 10.00 17.18
N TYR A 137 17.67 8.99 17.57
CA TYR A 137 18.58 9.10 18.71
C TYR A 137 19.63 10.21 18.53
N ASN A 138 20.23 10.31 17.34
CA ASN A 138 21.21 11.36 17.06
C ASN A 138 20.56 12.74 17.04
N SER A 139 19.37 12.87 16.46
CA SER A 139 18.58 14.11 16.50
C SER A 139 18.19 14.50 17.93
N TRP A 140 17.75 13.55 18.75
CA TRP A 140 17.40 13.75 20.16
C TRP A 140 18.64 14.19 20.99
N CYS A 141 19.79 13.55 20.77
CA CYS A 141 21.06 13.98 21.39
C CYS A 141 21.43 15.41 20.99
N SER A 142 21.34 15.74 19.70
CA SER A 142 21.61 17.08 19.17
C SER A 142 20.68 18.12 19.80
N TYR A 143 19.38 17.83 19.85
CA TYR A 143 18.37 18.69 20.45
C TYR A 143 18.64 18.96 21.94
N LEU A 144 18.98 17.92 22.70
CA LEU A 144 19.35 18.08 24.12
C LEU A 144 20.76 18.63 24.32
N GLY A 145 21.55 18.83 23.26
CA GLY A 145 22.95 19.24 23.32
C GLY A 145 23.84 18.24 24.09
N LYS A 146 23.55 16.95 23.95
CA LYS A 146 24.33 15.84 24.52
C LYS A 146 25.16 15.15 23.44
N ARG A 147 26.37 14.72 23.79
CA ARG A 147 27.21 13.93 22.87
C ARG A 147 26.62 12.53 22.75
N SER A 148 26.59 12.00 21.53
CA SER A 148 26.16 10.62 21.28
C SER A 148 27.13 9.63 21.93
N GLN A 149 26.61 8.60 22.59
CA GLN A 149 27.41 7.50 23.18
C GLN A 149 27.81 6.43 22.16
N VAL A 150 27.48 6.61 20.87
CA VAL A 150 27.94 5.72 19.80
C VAL A 150 29.38 6.09 19.46
N ARG A 151 30.35 5.42 20.11
CA ARG A 151 31.79 5.67 19.99
C ARG A 151 32.42 4.70 19.00
N LEU A 152 32.57 5.16 17.76
CA LEU A 152 33.16 4.36 16.70
C LEU A 152 34.67 4.64 16.55
N PRO A 153 35.49 3.59 16.35
CA PRO A 153 36.91 3.73 16.10
C PRO A 153 37.17 4.29 14.70
N ASN A 154 38.44 4.59 14.40
CA ASN A 154 38.83 5.13 13.09
C ASN A 154 38.52 4.13 11.95
N ARG A 155 38.36 4.62 10.72
CA ARG A 155 37.95 3.83 9.54
C ARG A 155 38.85 2.64 9.20
N HIS A 156 40.11 2.68 9.63
CA HIS A 156 41.09 1.63 9.40
C HIS A 156 41.12 0.55 10.49
N ASN A 157 40.35 0.69 11.57
CA ASN A 157 40.31 -0.30 12.65
C ASN A 157 39.40 -1.49 12.24
N PRO A 158 39.90 -2.75 12.28
CA PRO A 158 39.10 -3.94 11.98
C PRO A 158 37.87 -4.10 12.88
N ASP A 159 37.89 -3.58 14.11
CA ASP A 159 36.76 -3.63 15.05
C ASP A 159 35.61 -2.68 14.70
N LEU A 160 35.78 -1.79 13.71
CA LEU A 160 34.75 -0.83 13.34
C LEU A 160 33.42 -1.51 13.00
N GLN A 161 33.47 -2.56 12.17
CA GLN A 161 32.26 -3.30 11.75
C GLN A 161 31.59 -3.99 12.94
N ARG A 162 32.40 -4.59 13.83
CA ARG A 162 31.91 -5.24 15.07
C ARG A 162 31.25 -4.23 16.01
N ARG A 163 31.87 -3.08 16.26
CA ARG A 163 31.31 -2.01 17.11
C ARG A 163 30.04 -1.41 16.49
N GLU A 164 29.99 -1.21 15.18
CA GLU A 164 28.76 -0.77 14.51
C GLU A 164 27.61 -1.78 14.66
N LEU A 165 27.89 -3.09 14.52
CA LEU A 165 26.92 -4.15 14.76
C LEU A 165 26.41 -4.15 16.20
N LEU A 166 27.30 -4.05 17.19
CA LEU A 166 26.91 -4.04 18.61
C LEU A 166 25.91 -2.93 18.94
N TYR A 167 26.13 -1.69 18.47
CA TYR A 167 25.17 -0.59 18.70
C TYR A 167 23.82 -0.83 18.01
N VAL A 168 23.83 -1.40 16.80
CA VAL A 168 22.61 -1.76 16.07
C VAL A 168 21.84 -2.87 16.79
N CYS A 169 22.53 -3.95 17.17
CA CYS A 169 21.94 -5.07 17.91
C CYS A 169 21.36 -4.61 19.24
N LEU A 170 22.08 -3.76 19.99
CA LEU A 170 21.61 -3.21 21.27
C LEU A 170 20.29 -2.45 21.11
N TYR A 171 20.20 -1.57 20.10
CA TYR A 171 18.96 -0.83 19.86
C TYR A 171 17.77 -1.75 19.54
N LEU A 172 17.99 -2.78 18.71
CA LEU A 172 16.95 -3.74 18.34
C LEU A 172 16.49 -4.59 19.54
N LEU A 173 17.42 -5.01 20.40
CA LEU A 173 17.10 -5.75 21.63
C LEU A 173 16.23 -4.91 22.59
N ILE A 174 16.60 -3.64 22.79
CA ILE A 174 15.81 -2.70 23.61
C ILE A 174 14.43 -2.50 22.99
N TRP A 175 14.34 -2.33 21.67
CA TRP A 175 13.07 -2.22 20.97
C TRP A 175 12.19 -3.46 21.16
N GLY A 176 12.79 -4.65 21.14
CA GLY A 176 12.11 -5.93 21.35
C GLY A 176 11.53 -6.10 22.76
N GLU A 177 12.25 -5.66 23.81
CA GLU A 177 11.77 -5.67 25.20
C GLU A 177 10.80 -4.52 25.53
N ALA A 178 10.85 -3.41 24.78
CA ALA A 178 10.15 -2.18 25.13
C ALA A 178 8.63 -2.34 25.35
N GLY A 179 8.00 -3.38 24.76
CA GLY A 179 6.57 -3.62 24.87
C GLY A 179 5.76 -2.38 24.48
N ASN A 180 4.97 -1.85 25.41
CA ASN A 180 4.15 -0.65 25.20
C ASN A 180 4.94 0.67 25.21
N LEU A 181 6.20 0.67 25.69
CA LEU A 181 7.06 1.87 25.68
C LEU A 181 7.50 2.29 24.26
N ARG A 182 7.19 1.49 23.23
CA ARG A 182 7.44 1.85 21.82
C ARG A 182 6.72 3.13 21.38
N PHE A 183 5.64 3.51 22.04
CA PHE A 183 4.95 4.79 21.82
C PHE A 183 5.63 5.98 22.47
N THR A 184 6.73 5.74 23.18
CA THR A 184 7.55 6.78 23.82
C THR A 184 8.96 6.80 23.22
N PRO A 185 9.14 7.21 21.95
CA PRO A 185 10.43 7.11 21.25
C PRO A 185 11.56 7.90 21.93
N GLU A 186 11.28 9.04 22.56
CA GLU A 186 12.29 9.82 23.29
C GLU A 186 12.66 9.15 24.62
N CYS A 187 11.72 8.47 25.27
CA CYS A 187 12.02 7.58 26.39
C CYS A 187 12.96 6.43 25.95
N LEU A 188 12.70 5.83 24.79
CA LEU A 188 13.60 4.81 24.23
C LEU A 188 14.99 5.39 23.88
N CYS A 189 15.07 6.62 23.37
CA CYS A 189 16.34 7.29 23.14
C CYS A 189 17.11 7.51 24.44
N TYR A 190 16.42 7.84 25.53
CA TYR A 190 17.01 7.97 26.87
C TYR A 190 17.55 6.64 27.39
N ILE A 191 16.76 5.56 27.30
CA ILE A 191 17.19 4.20 27.68
C ILE A 191 18.41 3.79 26.84
N TYR A 192 18.34 3.95 25.52
CA TYR A 192 19.45 3.63 24.61
C TYR A 192 20.71 4.46 24.89
N HIS A 193 20.58 5.73 25.27
CA HIS A 193 21.73 6.58 25.60
C HIS A 193 22.55 5.99 26.75
N HIS A 194 21.86 5.56 27.81
CA HIS A 194 22.49 5.04 29.01
C HIS A 194 22.99 3.61 28.83
N THR A 195 22.23 2.73 28.18
CA THR A 195 22.69 1.37 27.89
C THR A 195 23.87 1.36 26.90
N ALA A 196 23.92 2.29 25.94
CA ALA A 196 25.09 2.47 25.07
C ALA A 196 26.32 2.99 25.84
N LEU A 197 26.12 3.79 26.90
CA LEU A 197 27.21 4.18 27.80
C LEU A 197 27.74 2.97 28.58
N GLU A 198 26.86 2.15 29.14
CA GLU A 198 27.22 0.90 29.82
C GLU A 198 27.93 -0.09 28.89
N LEU A 199 27.47 -0.22 27.64
CA LEU A 199 28.16 -1.02 26.63
C LEU A 199 29.61 -0.54 26.43
N ASN A 200 29.83 0.78 26.36
CA ASN A 200 31.19 1.31 26.26
C ASN A 200 32.03 0.98 27.49
N TYR A 201 31.46 0.99 28.70
CA TYR A 201 32.18 0.57 29.91
C TYR A 201 32.59 -0.89 29.87
N ILE A 202 31.76 -1.77 29.30
CA ILE A 202 32.11 -3.19 29.10
C ILE A 202 33.21 -3.33 28.04
N LEU A 203 33.13 -2.58 26.94
CA LEU A 203 34.12 -2.64 25.84
C LEU A 203 35.47 -2.03 26.20
N ASP A 204 35.49 -1.03 27.09
CA ASP A 204 36.70 -0.34 27.54
C ASP A 204 37.23 -0.94 28.88
N ASP A 205 36.70 -2.07 29.33
CA ASP A 205 37.05 -2.78 30.58
C ASP A 205 37.09 -1.84 31.81
N HIS A 206 36.08 -0.99 31.94
CA HIS A 206 35.99 -0.04 33.04
C HIS A 206 35.83 -0.75 34.40
N ILE A 207 36.51 -0.24 35.43
CA ILE A 207 36.41 -0.74 36.80
C ILE A 207 35.33 0.08 37.52
N ASP A 208 34.34 -0.59 38.08
CA ASP A 208 33.30 0.07 38.86
C ASP A 208 33.88 0.56 40.19
N GLU A 209 33.77 1.88 40.42
CA GLU A 209 34.31 2.56 41.61
C GLU A 209 33.71 2.02 42.93
N ASN A 210 32.50 1.47 42.88
CA ASN A 210 31.81 0.97 44.08
C ASN A 210 32.21 -0.47 44.45
N THR A 211 32.51 -1.31 43.46
CA THR A 211 32.77 -2.75 43.67
C THR A 211 34.23 -3.13 43.50
N GLY A 212 35.04 -2.29 42.85
CA GLY A 212 36.44 -2.58 42.52
C GLY A 212 36.60 -3.71 41.48
N GLN A 213 35.50 -4.19 40.91
CA GLN A 213 35.49 -5.23 39.87
C GLN A 213 35.23 -4.59 38.51
N LEU A 214 35.54 -5.34 37.44
CA LEU A 214 35.18 -4.91 36.10
C LEU A 214 33.66 -4.74 35.99
N PHE A 215 33.22 -3.64 35.38
CA PHE A 215 31.82 -3.24 35.29
C PHE A 215 30.93 -4.36 34.73
N VAL A 216 29.78 -4.55 35.39
CA VAL A 216 28.70 -5.44 34.97
C VAL A 216 27.38 -4.68 35.14
N PRO A 217 26.50 -4.64 34.14
CA PRO A 217 25.21 -3.98 34.26
C PRO A 217 24.36 -4.57 35.40
N SER A 218 23.61 -3.72 36.11
CA SER A 218 22.68 -4.17 37.16
C SER A 218 21.59 -5.10 36.63
N THR A 219 21.30 -5.03 35.32
CA THR A 219 20.26 -5.80 34.63
C THR A 219 20.71 -7.20 34.19
N CYS A 220 21.95 -7.63 34.48
CA CYS A 220 22.54 -8.89 34.00
C CYS A 220 21.81 -10.19 34.45
N LYS A 221 20.75 -10.08 35.26
CA LYS A 221 19.93 -11.21 35.71
C LYS A 221 18.98 -11.69 34.60
N GLN A 222 18.46 -12.92 34.73
CA GLN A 222 17.43 -13.42 33.83
C GLN A 222 16.19 -12.50 33.89
N PHE A 223 15.73 -12.03 32.73
CA PHE A 223 14.67 -11.00 32.61
C PHE A 223 15.00 -9.65 33.27
N GLY A 224 16.26 -9.39 33.61
CA GLY A 224 16.66 -8.20 34.36
C GLY A 224 16.37 -6.91 33.59
N PHE A 225 16.55 -6.89 32.26
CA PHE A 225 16.22 -5.70 31.46
C PHE A 225 14.72 -5.37 31.50
N LEU A 226 13.86 -6.38 31.37
CA LEU A 226 12.41 -6.20 31.44
C LEU A 226 12.02 -5.68 32.82
N ASN A 227 12.49 -6.34 33.89
CA ASN A 227 12.05 -6.06 35.26
C ASN A 227 12.60 -4.75 35.82
N ASP A 228 13.88 -4.43 35.57
CA ASP A 228 14.55 -3.29 36.19
C ASP A 228 14.47 -2.01 35.35
N VAL A 229 14.25 -2.11 34.02
CA VAL A 229 14.22 -0.95 33.11
C VAL A 229 12.81 -0.69 32.55
N ILE A 230 12.17 -1.71 31.97
CA ILE A 230 10.89 -1.53 31.25
C ILE A 230 9.70 -1.47 32.21
N THR A 231 9.60 -2.42 33.14
CA THR A 231 8.47 -2.55 34.07
C THR A 231 8.23 -1.29 34.93
N PRO A 232 9.24 -0.60 35.50
CA PRO A 232 9.00 0.60 36.30
C PRO A 232 8.28 1.72 35.52
N ILE A 233 8.71 1.98 34.28
CA ILE A 233 8.06 2.99 33.42
C ILE A 233 6.65 2.53 33.02
N TYR A 234 6.52 1.25 32.66
CA TYR A 234 5.21 0.65 32.34
C TYR A 234 4.22 0.79 33.51
N THR A 235 4.64 0.53 34.75
CA THR A 235 3.75 0.67 35.93
C THR A 235 3.31 2.12 36.16
N THR A 236 4.16 3.10 35.84
CA THR A 236 3.79 4.52 35.89
C THR A 236 2.73 4.85 34.85
N ILE A 237 2.88 4.36 33.61
CA ILE A 237 1.87 4.54 32.57
C ILE A 237 0.56 3.87 32.99
N LYS A 238 0.60 2.61 33.47
CA LYS A 238 -0.57 1.88 33.97
C LYS A 238 -1.29 2.64 35.07
N GLY A 239 -0.55 3.23 36.02
CA GLY A 239 -1.10 4.06 37.08
C GLY A 239 -1.80 5.32 36.56
N GLU A 240 -1.24 6.00 35.56
CA GLU A 240 -1.86 7.17 34.94
C GLU A 240 -3.11 6.82 34.12
N VAL A 241 -3.09 5.70 33.41
CA VAL A 241 -4.24 5.22 32.63
C VAL A 241 -5.40 4.85 33.55
N ALA A 242 -5.15 4.20 34.68
CA ALA A 242 -6.19 3.92 35.67
C ALA A 242 -6.88 5.21 36.18
N ARG A 243 -6.16 6.35 36.20
CA ARG A 243 -6.70 7.66 36.57
C ARG A 243 -7.55 8.31 35.49
N SER A 244 -7.46 7.89 34.23
CA SER A 244 -8.34 8.37 33.17
C SER A 244 -9.80 7.98 33.40
N ARG A 245 -10.05 6.96 34.27
CA ARG A 245 -11.37 6.37 34.52
C ARG A 245 -12.05 5.98 33.21
N ASN A 246 -11.32 5.29 32.33
CA ASN A 246 -11.78 4.89 30.99
C ASN A 246 -12.28 6.09 30.15
N GLY A 247 -11.54 7.21 30.18
CA GLY A 247 -11.83 8.41 29.38
C GLY A 247 -12.89 9.35 29.92
N THR A 248 -13.39 9.12 31.14
CA THR A 248 -14.36 10.02 31.79
C THR A 248 -13.70 11.18 32.55
N ALA A 249 -12.43 11.06 32.93
CA ALA A 249 -11.70 12.13 33.60
C ALA A 249 -11.29 13.24 32.61
N PRO A 250 -11.28 14.52 33.04
CA PRO A 250 -10.80 15.61 32.20
C PRO A 250 -9.33 15.37 31.82
N HIS A 251 -8.99 15.62 30.56
CA HIS A 251 -7.65 15.33 30.04
C HIS A 251 -6.54 16.06 30.82
N SER A 252 -6.85 17.18 31.49
CA SER A 252 -5.92 17.91 32.37
C SER A 252 -5.53 17.17 33.67
N ALA A 253 -6.30 16.16 34.11
CA ALA A 253 -6.12 15.51 35.42
C ALA A 253 -5.16 14.30 35.41
N TRP A 254 -4.81 13.78 34.23
CA TRP A 254 -3.99 12.58 34.04
C TRP A 254 -3.01 12.77 32.87
N ARG A 255 -1.96 11.95 32.79
CA ARG A 255 -0.96 11.99 31.71
C ARG A 255 -1.17 10.83 30.75
N ASN A 256 -1.27 11.10 29.45
CA ASN A 256 -1.20 10.03 28.45
C ASN A 256 0.28 9.66 28.15
N TYR A 257 0.49 8.67 27.28
CA TYR A 257 1.85 8.27 26.90
C TYR A 257 2.62 9.40 26.21
N ASP A 258 1.94 10.27 25.43
CA ASP A 258 2.55 11.44 24.79
C ASP A 258 3.07 12.45 25.83
N ASP A 259 2.31 12.72 26.89
CA ASP A 259 2.71 13.58 28.00
C ASP A 259 3.94 13.01 28.73
N ILE A 260 3.98 11.68 28.91
CA ILE A 260 5.12 10.98 29.53
C ILE A 260 6.35 11.05 28.62
N ASN A 261 6.15 10.90 27.31
CA ASN A 261 7.19 11.00 26.31
C ASN A 261 7.74 12.42 26.19
N GLU A 262 6.88 13.44 26.31
CA GLU A 262 7.26 14.86 26.29
C GLU A 262 8.27 15.21 27.40
N TYR A 263 8.20 14.51 28.54
CA TYR A 263 9.17 14.69 29.62
C TYR A 263 10.62 14.45 29.17
N PHE A 264 10.85 13.53 28.23
CA PHE A 264 12.18 13.17 27.70
C PHE A 264 12.69 14.14 26.63
N TRP A 265 11.88 15.12 26.21
CA TRP A 265 12.35 16.28 25.44
C TRP A 265 13.03 17.33 26.33
N SER A 266 13.14 17.11 27.63
CA SER A 266 13.80 18.05 28.54
C SER A 266 15.08 17.47 29.13
N ARG A 267 16.11 18.32 29.30
CA ARG A 267 17.31 17.99 30.09
C ARG A 267 16.99 17.61 31.55
N ARG A 268 15.74 17.79 32.00
CA ARG A 268 15.22 17.37 33.30
C ARG A 268 15.34 15.85 33.52
N CYS A 269 15.18 15.03 32.48
CA CYS A 269 15.24 13.57 32.60
C CYS A 269 16.58 13.09 33.20
N PHE A 270 17.71 13.60 32.68
CA PHE A 270 19.05 13.26 33.18
C PHE A 270 19.31 13.66 34.64
N LYS A 271 18.61 14.66 35.18
CA LYS A 271 18.83 15.14 36.55
C LYS A 271 17.91 14.47 37.57
N ARG A 272 16.65 14.23 37.18
CA ARG A 272 15.60 13.77 38.11
C ARG A 272 15.36 12.26 38.06
N VAL A 273 15.44 11.63 36.88
CA VAL A 273 15.16 10.19 36.72
C VAL A 273 16.38 9.33 37.08
N LYS A 274 17.60 9.85 36.82
CA LYS A 274 18.92 9.20 37.01
C LYS A 274 19.04 7.84 36.30
N TRP A 275 20.24 7.28 36.29
CA TRP A 275 20.54 5.94 35.76
C TRP A 275 21.59 5.26 36.63
N PRO A 276 21.32 4.09 37.24
CA PRO A 276 20.04 3.36 37.28
C PRO A 276 18.87 4.17 37.85
N PHE A 277 17.63 3.73 37.61
CA PHE A 277 16.44 4.51 37.95
C PHE A 277 16.29 4.75 39.45
N ASP A 278 16.07 6.01 39.82
CA ASP A 278 15.67 6.39 41.18
C ASP A 278 14.14 6.35 41.28
N LEU A 279 13.60 5.21 41.75
CA LEU A 279 12.15 4.98 41.89
C LEU A 279 11.47 5.96 42.86
N SER A 280 12.25 6.67 43.68
CA SER A 280 11.74 7.73 44.57
C SER A 280 11.48 9.07 43.86
N SER A 281 11.90 9.19 42.59
CA SER A 281 11.78 10.44 41.85
C SER A 281 10.33 10.80 41.50
N ASN A 282 10.05 12.11 41.41
CA ASN A 282 8.72 12.65 41.10
C ASN A 282 8.11 12.16 39.78
N PHE A 283 8.91 11.55 38.89
CA PHE A 283 8.45 10.99 37.62
C PHE A 283 7.63 9.71 37.83
N PHE A 284 8.12 8.81 38.70
CA PHE A 284 7.48 7.52 39.01
C PHE A 284 6.35 7.63 40.05
N LEU A 285 6.23 8.78 40.74
CA LEU A 285 5.11 9.03 41.66
C LEU A 285 3.77 9.11 40.91
N VAL A 286 2.88 8.16 41.20
CA VAL A 286 1.52 8.10 40.63
C VAL A 286 0.53 9.01 41.40
N SER A 287 0.81 9.29 42.69
CA SER A 287 -0.05 10.07 43.61
C SER A 287 0.77 11.06 44.46
N GLY A 288 0.22 12.27 44.69
CA GLY A 288 0.80 13.31 45.56
C GLY A 288 0.94 14.70 44.91
N GLU A 289 1.07 15.75 45.73
CA GLU A 289 1.21 17.16 45.28
C GLU A 289 2.50 17.42 44.48
N ASN A 290 3.54 16.58 44.68
CA ASN A 290 4.84 16.71 44.03
C ASN A 290 4.92 15.99 42.66
N ARG A 291 3.81 15.44 42.15
CA ARG A 291 3.75 14.76 40.85
C ARG A 291 4.11 15.71 39.70
N VAL A 292 4.85 15.21 38.71
CA VAL A 292 5.09 15.94 37.46
C VAL A 292 3.78 16.05 36.67
N GLY A 293 3.28 17.28 36.47
CA GLY A 293 2.14 17.57 35.61
C GLY A 293 2.50 17.57 34.11
N LYS A 294 1.54 17.92 33.25
CA LYS A 294 1.77 18.04 31.79
C LYS A 294 2.77 19.15 31.47
N THR A 295 3.63 18.91 30.49
CA THR A 295 4.75 19.81 30.16
C THR A 295 4.46 20.78 29.01
N GLY A 296 3.61 20.42 28.05
CA GLY A 296 3.38 21.19 26.84
C GLY A 296 1.96 21.67 26.66
N PHE A 297 1.02 20.76 26.39
CA PHE A 297 -0.35 21.10 26.04
C PHE A 297 -1.34 20.64 27.11
N VAL A 298 -2.20 21.55 27.57
CA VAL A 298 -3.34 21.26 28.42
C VAL A 298 -4.57 21.81 27.72
N GLU A 299 -5.41 20.93 27.19
CA GLU A 299 -6.70 21.35 26.63
C GLU A 299 -7.70 21.58 27.76
N GLN A 300 -8.18 22.82 27.89
CA GLN A 300 -9.36 23.14 28.67
C GLN A 300 -10.51 23.39 27.68
N ARG A 301 -11.48 22.47 27.61
CA ARG A 301 -12.60 22.58 26.66
C ARG A 301 -13.46 23.80 26.99
N THR A 302 -13.39 24.84 26.15
CA THR A 302 -14.21 26.05 26.26
C THR A 302 -14.65 26.54 24.88
N PHE A 303 -15.78 27.25 24.79
CA PHE A 303 -16.24 27.86 23.54
C PHE A 303 -15.20 28.83 22.94
N TRP A 304 -14.45 29.53 23.80
CA TRP A 304 -13.40 30.47 23.41
C TRP A 304 -12.22 29.81 22.66
N ASN A 305 -12.07 28.49 22.73
CA ASN A 305 -11.04 27.77 21.97
C ASN A 305 -11.22 27.91 20.45
N VAL A 306 -12.45 28.08 19.94
CA VAL A 306 -12.70 28.30 18.50
C VAL A 306 -12.08 29.62 18.04
N PHE A 307 -12.28 30.68 18.83
CA PHE A 307 -11.71 32.00 18.53
C PHE A 307 -10.18 31.99 18.64
N ARG A 308 -9.64 31.31 19.66
CA ARG A 308 -8.20 31.14 19.84
C ARG A 308 -7.54 30.36 18.70
N SER A 309 -8.17 29.26 18.26
CA SER A 309 -7.56 28.33 17.28
C SER A 309 -7.56 28.88 15.86
N PHE A 310 -8.54 29.73 15.53
CA PHE A 310 -8.69 30.36 14.21
C PHE A 310 -8.44 31.87 14.24
N ASP A 311 -7.56 32.34 15.14
CA ASP A 311 -7.25 33.75 15.37
C ASP A 311 -6.95 34.53 14.08
N ARG A 312 -6.12 33.97 13.20
CA ARG A 312 -5.71 34.61 11.94
C ARG A 312 -6.88 34.83 10.99
N LEU A 313 -7.82 33.89 10.95
CA LEU A 313 -9.01 33.97 10.12
C LEU A 313 -9.93 35.10 10.62
N TRP A 314 -10.18 35.14 11.93
CA TRP A 314 -11.00 36.19 12.54
C TRP A 314 -10.39 37.57 12.35
N VAL A 315 -9.08 37.72 12.57
CA VAL A 315 -8.35 38.97 12.34
C VAL A 315 -8.48 39.41 10.88
N LEU A 316 -8.22 38.52 9.92
CA LEU A 316 -8.35 38.83 8.50
C LEU A 316 -9.76 39.32 8.13
N LEU A 317 -10.79 38.60 8.57
CA LEU A 317 -12.19 38.89 8.25
C LEU A 317 -12.65 40.22 8.86
N ILE A 318 -12.30 40.50 10.12
CA ILE A 318 -12.71 41.73 10.81
C ILE A 318 -11.99 42.94 10.21
N LEU A 319 -10.68 42.85 9.99
CA LEU A 319 -9.89 43.95 9.43
C LEU A 319 -10.30 44.27 7.99
N TYR A 320 -10.54 43.25 7.17
CA TYR A 320 -11.04 43.45 5.81
C TYR A 320 -12.43 44.10 5.81
N PHE A 321 -13.35 43.61 6.66
CA PHE A 321 -14.69 44.17 6.76
C PHE A 321 -14.66 45.66 7.13
N GLN A 322 -13.83 46.04 8.12
CA GLN A 322 -13.62 47.44 8.50
C GLN A 322 -13.05 48.26 7.34
N ALA A 323 -12.02 47.75 6.65
CA ALA A 323 -11.41 48.44 5.51
C ALA A 323 -12.42 48.67 4.39
N ALA A 324 -13.15 47.62 4.01
CA ALA A 324 -14.15 47.65 2.96
C ALA A 324 -15.32 48.59 3.32
N ALA A 325 -15.79 48.57 4.57
CA ALA A 325 -16.84 49.46 5.03
C ALA A 325 -16.43 50.93 4.97
N ILE A 326 -15.20 51.28 5.39
CA ILE A 326 -14.66 52.65 5.31
C ILE A 326 -14.58 53.13 3.86
N VAL A 327 -14.05 52.30 2.96
CA VAL A 327 -13.90 52.66 1.54
C VAL A 327 -15.27 52.78 0.85
N ALA A 328 -16.19 51.86 1.12
CA ALA A 328 -17.55 51.91 0.60
C ALA A 328 -18.31 53.13 1.11
N TRP A 329 -18.01 53.60 2.33
CA TRP A 329 -18.56 54.82 2.91
C TRP A 329 -18.07 56.10 2.23
N ALA A 330 -17.20 56.07 1.22
CA ALA A 330 -16.91 57.25 0.41
C ALA A 330 -17.96 57.50 -0.70
N GLY A 331 -18.79 56.51 -1.03
CA GLY A 331 -19.83 56.61 -2.06
C GLY A 331 -19.32 56.72 -3.50
N ARG A 332 -18.06 56.34 -3.77
CA ARG A 332 -17.46 56.30 -5.13
C ARG A 332 -17.76 54.99 -5.83
N GLU A 333 -17.65 54.97 -7.16
CA GLU A 333 -17.95 53.77 -7.96
C GLU A 333 -16.90 52.67 -7.78
N TYR A 334 -15.61 53.05 -7.77
CA TYR A 334 -14.51 52.13 -7.59
C TYR A 334 -13.69 52.45 -6.33
N PRO A 335 -13.15 51.43 -5.64
CA PRO A 335 -12.41 51.61 -4.38
C PRO A 335 -11.16 52.49 -4.55
N TRP A 336 -10.46 52.41 -5.68
CA TRP A 336 -9.28 53.24 -5.98
C TRP A 336 -9.59 54.74 -6.03
N GLN A 337 -10.81 55.13 -6.44
CA GLN A 337 -11.23 56.52 -6.47
C GLN A 337 -11.48 57.06 -5.05
N ALA A 338 -12.04 56.23 -4.16
CA ALA A 338 -12.21 56.58 -2.75
C ALA A 338 -10.84 56.74 -2.04
N LEU A 339 -9.87 55.87 -2.38
CA LEU A 339 -8.50 55.89 -1.83
C LEU A 339 -7.67 57.11 -2.28
N GLN A 340 -8.08 57.87 -3.29
CA GLN A 340 -7.43 59.13 -3.64
C GLN A 340 -7.68 60.22 -2.58
N SER A 341 -8.77 60.13 -1.83
CA SER A 341 -9.08 61.10 -0.79
C SER A 341 -8.23 60.86 0.47
N ARG A 342 -7.57 61.92 0.95
CA ARG A 342 -6.75 61.87 2.17
C ARG A 342 -7.56 61.52 3.43
N ASP A 343 -8.82 61.94 3.47
CA ASP A 343 -9.75 61.63 4.56
C ASP A 343 -9.98 60.13 4.70
N VAL A 344 -10.21 59.43 3.59
CA VAL A 344 -10.39 57.96 3.58
C VAL A 344 -9.07 57.26 3.92
N GLN A 345 -7.94 57.75 3.41
CA GLN A 345 -6.62 57.19 3.75
C GLN A 345 -6.33 57.27 5.25
N VAL A 346 -6.62 58.39 5.90
CA VAL A 346 -6.45 58.53 7.35
C VAL A 346 -7.48 57.69 8.11
N GLN A 347 -8.74 57.63 7.68
CA GLN A 347 -9.73 56.74 8.28
C GLN A 347 -9.30 55.26 8.22
N LEU A 348 -8.65 54.82 7.15
CA LEU A 348 -8.12 53.46 7.03
C LEU A 348 -7.01 53.14 8.04
N LEU A 349 -6.30 54.13 8.57
CA LEU A 349 -5.29 53.91 9.62
C LEU A 349 -5.92 53.34 10.92
N THR A 350 -7.23 53.47 11.11
CA THR A 350 -7.96 52.85 12.24
C THR A 350 -7.89 51.32 12.25
N ILE A 351 -7.54 50.68 11.13
CA ILE A 351 -7.32 49.23 11.03
C ILE A 351 -6.17 48.78 11.95
N PHE A 352 -5.14 49.60 12.14
CA PHE A 352 -4.03 49.26 13.04
C PHE A 352 -4.44 49.29 14.52
N ILE A 353 -5.38 50.17 14.89
CA ILE A 353 -5.94 50.24 16.24
C ILE A 353 -6.75 48.98 16.52
N THR A 354 -7.63 48.57 15.59
CA THR A 354 -8.43 47.36 15.74
C THR A 354 -7.58 46.10 15.70
N TRP A 355 -6.54 46.05 14.86
CA TRP A 355 -5.59 44.93 14.86
C TRP A 355 -4.85 44.78 16.19
N ALA A 356 -4.37 45.89 16.78
CA ALA A 356 -3.75 45.86 18.12
C ALA A 356 -4.76 45.41 19.20
N GLY A 357 -6.01 45.86 19.13
CA GLY A 357 -7.09 45.43 20.03
C GLY A 357 -7.38 43.93 19.92
N LEU A 358 -7.45 43.38 18.70
CA LEU A 358 -7.64 41.94 18.48
C LEU A 358 -6.45 41.12 19.01
N ARG A 359 -5.22 41.61 18.84
CA ARG A 359 -4.01 41.01 19.45
C ARG A 359 -4.06 41.01 20.98
N PHE A 360 -4.60 42.06 21.58
CA PHE A 360 -4.79 42.13 23.03
C PHE A 360 -5.83 41.11 23.52
N VAL A 361 -6.99 41.03 22.87
CA VAL A 361 -8.01 40.01 23.16
C VAL A 361 -7.44 38.60 23.03
N GLN A 362 -6.69 38.33 21.95
CA GLN A 362 -6.00 37.07 21.75
C GLN A 362 -5.04 36.74 22.91
N SER A 363 -4.26 37.71 23.38
CA SER A 363 -3.31 37.51 24.48
C SER A 363 -4.01 37.15 25.80
N ILE A 364 -5.19 37.72 26.06
CA ILE A 364 -6.02 37.40 27.24
C ILE A 364 -6.58 36.00 27.13
N LEU A 365 -7.10 35.63 25.95
CA LEU A 365 -7.60 34.27 25.71
C LEU A 365 -6.49 33.23 25.83
N ASP A 366 -5.29 33.55 25.34
CA ASP A 366 -4.11 32.70 25.49
C ASP A 366 -3.78 32.47 26.97
N ALA A 367 -3.75 33.53 27.79
CA ALA A 367 -3.49 33.44 29.22
C ALA A 367 -4.59 32.68 29.97
N GLY A 368 -5.86 32.96 29.67
CA GLY A 368 -7.02 32.35 30.34
C GLY A 368 -7.19 30.85 30.05
N THR A 369 -6.78 30.38 28.88
CA THR A 369 -6.91 28.96 28.51
C THR A 369 -5.67 28.11 28.84
N GLN A 370 -4.48 28.74 29.01
CA GLN A 370 -3.21 28.04 29.27
C GLN A 370 -2.59 28.31 30.65
N TYR A 371 -3.29 28.96 31.59
CA TYR A 371 -2.74 29.26 32.92
C TYR A 371 -2.24 27.99 33.65
N SER A 372 -2.88 26.84 33.40
CA SER A 372 -2.54 25.54 34.01
C SER A 372 -1.15 25.00 33.63
N LEU A 373 -0.53 25.53 32.58
CA LEU A 373 0.85 25.20 32.17
C LEU A 373 1.92 25.97 32.97
N VAL A 374 1.51 26.99 33.72
CA VAL A 374 2.42 27.81 34.54
C VAL A 374 2.63 27.10 35.88
N THR A 375 3.73 26.38 35.98
CA THR A 375 4.19 25.71 37.20
C THR A 375 5.36 26.46 37.82
N ARG A 376 5.75 26.11 39.06
CA ARG A 376 6.95 26.65 39.72
C ARG A 376 8.22 26.59 38.85
N ASP A 377 8.29 25.62 37.94
CA ASP A 377 9.43 25.35 37.06
C ASP A 377 9.28 25.92 35.62
N THR A 378 8.13 26.52 35.26
CA THR A 378 7.85 27.13 33.93
C THR A 378 7.50 28.63 34.02
N LYS A 379 8.05 29.35 35.01
CA LYS A 379 7.80 30.79 35.24
C LYS A 379 8.01 31.67 34.01
N LEU A 380 8.98 31.34 33.15
CA LEU A 380 9.25 32.08 31.90
C LEU A 380 8.06 32.06 30.93
N LEU A 381 7.24 31.00 30.93
CA LEU A 381 6.04 30.93 30.11
C LEU A 381 4.98 31.91 30.61
N GLY A 382 4.78 31.99 31.94
CA GLY A 382 3.89 32.97 32.56
C GLY A 382 4.33 34.41 32.28
N ILE A 383 5.63 34.70 32.40
CA ILE A 383 6.20 36.02 32.07
C ILE A 383 5.95 36.36 30.59
N ARG A 384 6.13 35.39 29.69
CA ARG A 384 5.87 35.57 28.25
C ARG A 384 4.40 35.92 27.97
N MET A 385 3.45 35.27 28.65
CA MET A 385 2.02 35.54 28.48
C MET A 385 1.68 36.99 28.89
N VAL A 386 2.16 37.43 30.05
CA VAL A 386 1.95 38.81 30.53
C VAL A 386 2.60 39.82 29.58
N LEU A 387 3.84 39.56 29.14
CA LEU A 387 4.57 40.48 28.27
C LEU A 387 3.88 40.65 26.90
N LYS A 388 3.26 39.60 26.36
CA LYS A 388 2.44 39.68 25.13
C LYS A 388 1.24 40.62 25.30
N SER A 389 0.52 40.53 26.42
CA SER A 389 -0.62 41.40 26.70
C SER A 389 -0.20 42.85 26.86
N MET A 390 0.90 43.10 27.57
CA MET A 390 1.45 44.46 27.73
C MET A 390 1.84 45.07 26.39
N VAL A 391 2.59 44.34 25.54
CA VAL A 391 3.02 44.83 24.22
C VAL A 391 1.82 45.12 23.31
N ALA A 392 0.81 44.25 23.27
CA ALA A 392 -0.39 44.48 22.47
C ALA A 392 -1.16 45.74 22.92
N LEU A 393 -1.29 45.94 24.24
CA LEU A 393 -1.92 47.13 24.81
C LEU A 393 -1.14 48.41 24.50
N THR A 394 0.20 48.36 24.62
CA THR A 394 1.07 49.51 24.27
C THR A 394 0.87 49.93 22.82
N TRP A 395 0.84 48.99 21.87
CA TRP A 395 0.58 49.31 20.46
C TRP A 395 -0.79 49.94 20.23
N GLY A 396 -1.83 49.45 20.92
CA GLY A 396 -3.17 50.05 20.86
C GLY A 396 -3.18 51.51 21.32
N ILE A 397 -2.49 51.82 22.42
CA ILE A 397 -2.34 53.19 22.93
C ILE A 397 -1.53 54.06 21.96
N VAL A 398 -0.40 53.56 21.46
CA VAL A 398 0.46 54.27 20.51
C VAL A 398 -0.31 54.67 19.25
N PHE A 399 -1.03 53.72 18.64
CA PHE A 399 -1.84 54.02 17.46
C PHE A 399 -3.00 54.97 17.77
N GLY A 400 -3.66 54.83 18.92
CA GLY A 400 -4.73 55.74 19.35
C GLY A 400 -4.23 57.19 19.53
N VAL A 401 -3.08 57.37 20.19
CA VAL A 401 -2.47 58.70 20.41
C VAL A 401 -2.03 59.34 19.10
N TYR A 402 -1.35 58.60 18.22
CA TYR A 402 -0.94 59.15 16.92
C TYR A 402 -2.14 59.48 16.04
N TYR A 403 -3.18 58.65 16.04
CA TYR A 403 -4.42 58.92 15.31
C TYR A 403 -5.13 60.18 15.81
N GLY A 404 -5.26 60.34 17.13
CA GLY A 404 -5.82 61.54 17.75
C GLY A 404 -5.02 62.80 17.42
N ARG A 405 -3.68 62.71 17.39
CA ARG A 405 -2.80 63.83 16.99
C ARG A 405 -2.95 64.24 15.52
N ILE A 406 -3.27 63.30 14.63
CA ILE A 406 -3.55 63.59 13.21
C ILE A 406 -4.84 64.40 13.09
N TRP A 407 -5.93 63.95 13.73
CA TRP A 407 -7.23 64.64 13.67
C TRP A 407 -7.23 65.98 14.42
N SER A 408 -6.53 66.07 15.55
CA SER A 408 -6.35 67.34 16.26
C SER A 408 -5.65 68.38 15.38
N GLN A 409 -4.65 67.97 14.60
CA GLN A 409 -3.97 68.90 13.68
C GLN A 409 -4.86 69.28 12.50
N LYS A 410 -5.54 68.31 11.89
CA LYS A 410 -6.48 68.56 10.79
C LYS A 410 -7.59 69.53 11.20
N ASN A 411 -8.16 69.35 12.38
CA ASN A 411 -9.24 70.20 12.88
C ASN A 411 -8.76 71.61 13.26
N SER A 412 -7.47 71.78 13.56
CA SER A 412 -6.86 73.09 13.81
C SER A 412 -6.47 73.84 12.53
N ASP A 413 -5.97 73.12 11.51
CA ASP A 413 -5.39 73.73 10.30
C ASP A 413 -6.39 73.93 9.15
N GLU A 414 -7.62 73.40 9.23
CA GLU A 414 -8.67 73.30 8.18
C GLU A 414 -8.29 72.48 6.91
N PRO A 415 -7.35 72.88 6.03
CA PRO A 415 -6.74 71.99 5.02
C PRO A 415 -5.73 70.96 5.56
N TRP A 416 -5.42 69.96 4.71
CA TRP A 416 -4.32 69.01 4.93
C TRP A 416 -2.95 69.70 4.81
N SER A 417 -2.48 70.30 5.91
CA SER A 417 -1.20 71.01 6.00
C SER A 417 0.03 70.08 5.87
N TYR A 418 1.21 70.67 5.67
CA TYR A 418 2.49 69.94 5.68
C TYR A 418 2.72 69.23 7.03
N GLU A 419 2.35 69.87 8.13
CA GLU A 419 2.48 69.30 9.49
C GLU A 419 1.53 68.11 9.71
N ALA A 420 0.29 68.19 9.22
CA ALA A 420 -0.64 67.07 9.25
C ALA A 420 -0.10 65.86 8.46
N ASN A 421 0.52 66.09 7.30
CA ASN A 421 1.16 65.04 6.50
C ASN A 421 2.39 64.42 7.19
N GLN A 422 3.20 65.22 7.88
CA GLN A 422 4.32 64.72 8.69
C GLN A 422 3.85 63.81 9.84
N ARG A 423 2.72 64.12 10.48
CA ARG A 423 2.12 63.27 11.51
C ARG A 423 1.59 61.94 10.94
N ILE A 424 1.03 61.96 9.73
CA ILE A 424 0.66 60.72 9.00
C ILE A 424 1.90 59.86 8.72
N LEU A 425 2.99 60.46 8.23
CA LEU A 425 4.25 59.72 8.01
C LEU A 425 4.81 59.12 9.30
N THR A 426 4.67 59.82 10.43
CA THR A 426 5.08 59.32 11.74
C THR A 426 4.24 58.11 12.18
N PHE A 427 2.92 58.16 11.95
CA PHE A 427 2.05 57.00 12.15
C PHE A 427 2.45 55.82 11.26
N LEU A 428 2.73 56.06 9.98
CA LEU A 428 3.14 55.01 9.04
C LEU A 428 4.49 54.36 9.42
N LYS A 429 5.44 55.12 9.96
CA LYS A 429 6.69 54.58 10.52
C LYS A 429 6.41 53.65 11.70
N ALA A 430 5.52 54.03 12.62
CA ALA A 430 5.12 53.19 13.75
C ALA A 430 4.39 51.92 13.26
N ALA A 431 3.50 52.05 12.27
CA ALA A 431 2.81 50.93 11.64
C ALA A 431 3.79 49.96 10.95
N LEU A 432 4.83 50.47 10.28
CA LEU A 432 5.88 49.63 9.69
C LEU A 432 6.57 48.78 10.76
N VAL A 433 6.97 49.37 11.90
CA VAL A 433 7.60 48.62 13.01
C VAL A 433 6.69 47.51 13.54
N PHE A 434 5.40 47.77 13.66
CA PHE A 434 4.41 46.78 14.07
C PHE A 434 4.24 45.63 13.06
N VAL A 435 4.33 45.92 11.76
CA VAL A 435 4.11 44.96 10.65
C VAL A 435 5.36 44.18 10.26
N ILE A 436 6.56 44.73 10.45
CA ILE A 436 7.85 44.09 10.10
C ILE A 436 7.90 42.60 10.42
N PRO A 437 7.46 42.13 11.58
CA PRO A 437 7.65 40.74 11.92
C PRO A 437 6.60 39.80 11.32
N GLU A 438 5.42 40.33 10.97
CA GLU A 438 4.43 39.60 10.17
C GLU A 438 4.91 39.47 8.72
N LEU A 439 5.56 40.52 8.19
CA LEU A 439 6.25 40.45 6.90
C LEU A 439 7.40 39.44 6.95
N LEU A 440 8.16 39.40 8.04
CA LEU A 440 9.20 38.39 8.24
C LEU A 440 8.58 36.98 8.29
N ALA A 441 7.45 36.80 8.98
CA ALA A 441 6.74 35.52 9.02
C ALA A 441 6.22 35.10 7.64
N LEU A 442 5.75 36.05 6.81
CA LEU A 442 5.33 35.82 5.44
C LEU A 442 6.51 35.45 4.53
N ILE A 443 7.63 36.17 4.62
CA ILE A 443 8.86 35.86 3.86
C ILE A 443 9.36 34.46 4.22
N LEU A 444 9.40 34.13 5.51
CA LEU A 444 9.78 32.80 5.99
C LEU A 444 8.74 31.72 5.66
N PHE A 445 7.49 32.10 5.39
CA PHE A 445 6.48 31.19 4.86
C PHE A 445 6.73 30.89 3.38
N ILE A 446 7.03 31.90 2.55
CA ILE A 446 7.35 31.75 1.12
C ILE A 446 8.67 31.01 0.90
N LEU A 447 9.63 31.16 1.83
CA LEU A 447 10.96 30.54 1.78
C LEU A 447 11.10 29.42 2.84
N PRO A 448 10.45 28.25 2.64
CA PRO A 448 10.40 27.19 3.65
C PRO A 448 11.78 26.64 4.03
N TRP A 449 12.74 26.59 3.09
CA TRP A 449 14.11 26.15 3.34
C TRP A 449 14.86 27.00 4.39
N ILE A 450 14.80 28.33 4.29
CA ILE A 450 15.41 29.26 5.25
C ILE A 450 14.75 29.09 6.61
N ARG A 451 13.42 28.95 6.63
CA ARG A 451 12.68 28.74 7.88
C ARG A 451 13.01 27.41 8.54
N ASN A 452 13.17 26.33 7.78
CA ASN A 452 13.58 25.03 8.31
C ASN A 452 14.97 25.12 8.94
N VAL A 453 15.94 25.77 8.27
CA VAL A 453 17.28 26.00 8.84
C VAL A 453 17.21 26.82 10.13
N ILE A 454 16.38 27.86 10.17
CA ILE A 454 16.16 28.69 11.37
C ILE A 454 15.54 27.90 12.52
N GLU A 455 14.54 27.06 12.24
CA GLU A 455 13.85 26.22 13.23
C GLU A 455 14.77 25.07 13.73
N GLU A 456 15.69 24.57 12.90
CA GLU A 456 16.68 23.54 13.26
C GLU A 456 17.90 24.10 14.01
N ALA A 457 18.31 25.34 13.73
CA ALA A 457 19.50 25.93 14.32
C ALA A 457 19.39 26.17 15.84
N ASP A 458 18.17 26.23 16.39
CA ASP A 458 17.90 26.41 17.83
C ASP A 458 18.62 27.62 18.47
N TRP A 459 18.86 28.69 17.71
CA TRP A 459 19.58 29.86 18.21
C TRP A 459 18.75 30.65 19.23
N PRO A 460 19.30 30.92 20.45
CA PRO A 460 18.60 31.67 21.49
C PRO A 460 18.21 33.10 21.04
N ILE A 461 19.00 33.72 20.17
CA ILE A 461 18.75 35.06 19.62
C ILE A 461 17.47 35.08 18.77
N LEU A 462 17.27 34.06 17.93
CA LEU A 462 16.07 33.93 17.10
C LEU A 462 14.82 33.75 17.98
N TYR A 463 14.94 33.06 19.12
CA TYR A 463 13.84 32.95 20.09
C TYR A 463 13.49 34.29 20.75
N VAL A 464 14.49 35.14 21.05
CA VAL A 464 14.28 36.49 21.59
C VAL A 464 13.72 37.46 20.53
N LEU A 465 13.90 37.20 19.23
CA LEU A 465 13.29 38.02 18.17
C LEU A 465 11.87 37.58 17.82
N THR A 466 11.58 36.28 17.96
CA THR A 466 10.31 35.67 17.50
C THR A 466 9.28 35.44 18.62
N TRP A 467 9.63 35.73 19.89
CA TRP A 467 8.80 35.41 21.06
C TRP A 467 7.37 35.99 21.04
N TRP A 468 7.14 37.11 20.35
CA TRP A 468 5.83 37.76 20.29
C TRP A 468 4.94 37.38 19.09
N PHE A 469 5.50 36.77 18.03
CA PHE A 469 4.72 36.31 16.86
C PHE A 469 4.71 34.81 16.62
N HIS A 470 5.79 34.13 17.00
CA HIS A 470 5.92 32.71 16.73
C HIS A 470 5.20 31.91 17.82
N THR A 471 3.98 31.49 17.52
CA THR A 471 3.25 30.50 18.30
C THR A 471 3.82 29.12 17.99
N ARG A 472 4.42 28.47 18.99
CA ARG A 472 4.86 27.06 18.92
C ARG A 472 3.66 26.09 19.01
N LEU A 473 2.56 26.42 18.32
CA LEU A 473 1.36 25.57 18.29
C LEU A 473 1.53 24.41 17.31
N PHE A 474 2.51 24.47 16.41
CA PHE A 474 2.78 23.42 15.44
C PHE A 474 3.82 22.43 15.99
N VAL A 475 3.44 21.16 16.05
CA VAL A 475 4.21 20.08 16.69
C VAL A 475 5.36 19.56 15.79
N GLY A 476 5.37 19.88 14.49
CA GLY A 476 6.43 19.46 13.56
C GLY A 476 7.50 20.52 13.29
N ARG A 477 8.71 20.38 13.84
CA ARG A 477 9.86 21.21 13.45
C ARG A 477 10.46 20.74 12.13
N GLY A 478 10.72 21.65 11.19
CA GLY A 478 11.38 21.31 9.92
C GLY A 478 10.53 20.46 8.95
N VAL A 479 9.25 20.19 9.27
CA VAL A 479 8.35 19.35 8.46
C VAL A 479 7.57 20.19 7.43
N ARG A 480 8.17 21.26 6.91
CA ARG A 480 7.50 22.12 5.92
C ARG A 480 7.60 21.52 4.53
N GLU A 481 6.53 21.68 3.76
CA GLU A 481 6.45 21.22 2.38
C GLU A 481 7.43 21.98 1.46
N GLY A 482 7.72 21.37 0.31
CA GLY A 482 8.62 21.93 -0.69
C GLY A 482 8.15 23.27 -1.25
N LEU A 483 9.09 24.03 -1.83
CA LEU A 483 8.82 25.37 -2.37
C LEU A 483 7.71 25.37 -3.44
N LEU A 484 7.69 24.38 -4.34
CA LEU A 484 6.67 24.28 -5.39
C LEU A 484 5.26 24.04 -4.83
N ASP A 485 5.13 23.16 -3.84
CA ASP A 485 3.82 22.85 -3.26
C ASP A 485 3.31 24.01 -2.40
N ASN A 486 4.21 24.70 -1.72
CA ASN A 486 3.90 25.95 -1.03
C ASN A 486 3.45 27.06 -2.00
N ILE A 487 4.09 27.21 -3.16
CA ILE A 487 3.64 28.17 -4.19
C ILE A 487 2.24 27.79 -4.70
N LYS A 488 1.98 26.51 -5.01
CA LYS A 488 0.65 26.05 -5.43
C LYS A 488 -0.41 26.34 -4.38
N TYR A 489 -0.13 26.02 -3.12
CA TYR A 489 -1.01 26.29 -1.98
C TYR A 489 -1.28 27.79 -1.81
N THR A 490 -0.23 28.60 -1.91
CA THR A 490 -0.34 30.06 -1.81
C THR A 490 -1.19 30.64 -2.94
N LEU A 491 -0.95 30.21 -4.19
CA LEU A 491 -1.72 30.65 -5.35
C LEU A 491 -3.20 30.27 -5.22
N PHE A 492 -3.49 29.06 -4.73
CA PHE A 492 -4.85 28.62 -4.45
C PHE A 492 -5.58 29.57 -3.49
N TRP A 493 -4.96 29.89 -2.34
CA TRP A 493 -5.57 30.79 -1.37
C TRP A 493 -5.66 32.24 -1.85
N ILE A 494 -4.69 32.71 -2.64
CA ILE A 494 -4.77 34.04 -3.28
C ILE A 494 -6.02 34.13 -4.14
N MET A 495 -6.30 33.12 -4.98
CA MET A 495 -7.48 33.10 -5.84
C MET A 495 -8.78 33.06 -5.04
N VAL A 496 -8.87 32.19 -4.03
CA VAL A 496 -10.05 32.09 -3.15
C VAL A 496 -10.32 33.42 -2.43
N LEU A 497 -9.29 34.01 -1.83
CA LEU A 497 -9.42 35.28 -1.10
C LEU A 497 -9.73 36.45 -2.04
N ALA A 498 -9.12 36.50 -3.22
CA ALA A 498 -9.39 37.56 -4.20
C ALA A 498 -10.86 37.53 -4.67
N SER A 499 -11.40 36.35 -4.99
CA SER A 499 -12.81 36.21 -5.37
C SER A 499 -13.74 36.55 -4.20
N LYS A 500 -13.45 36.03 -2.99
CA LYS A 500 -14.21 36.31 -1.77
C LYS A 500 -14.28 37.81 -1.49
N PHE A 501 -13.15 38.49 -1.41
CA PHE A 501 -13.09 39.91 -1.09
C PHE A 501 -13.73 40.78 -2.19
N THR A 502 -13.51 40.46 -3.46
CA THR A 502 -14.17 41.18 -4.56
C THR A 502 -15.69 41.06 -4.46
N PHE A 503 -16.19 39.85 -4.22
CA PHE A 503 -17.62 39.59 -4.03
C PHE A 503 -18.18 40.33 -2.82
N SER A 504 -17.54 40.22 -1.65
CA SER A 504 -18.00 40.88 -0.43
C SER A 504 -18.03 42.41 -0.57
N TYR A 505 -17.05 43.03 -1.25
CA TYR A 505 -17.05 44.47 -1.43
C TYR A 505 -18.18 44.96 -2.35
N PHE A 506 -18.29 44.39 -3.55
CA PHE A 506 -19.22 44.89 -4.57
C PHE A 506 -20.67 44.50 -4.32
N LEU A 507 -20.93 43.30 -3.78
CA LEU A 507 -22.28 42.74 -3.67
C LEU A 507 -22.83 42.72 -2.23
N GLN A 508 -21.99 42.71 -1.19
CA GLN A 508 -22.46 42.70 0.20
C GLN A 508 -22.34 44.09 0.84
N ILE A 509 -21.13 44.66 0.91
CA ILE A 509 -20.84 45.84 1.73
C ILE A 509 -21.30 47.13 1.06
N ARG A 510 -20.92 47.36 -0.21
CA ARG A 510 -21.24 48.62 -0.92
C ARG A 510 -22.75 48.87 -1.05
N PRO A 511 -23.59 47.91 -1.47
CA PRO A 511 -25.03 48.15 -1.63
C PRO A 511 -25.73 48.53 -0.33
N LEU A 512 -25.23 48.09 0.82
CA LEU A 512 -25.80 48.39 2.14
C LEU A 512 -25.52 49.82 2.61
N VAL A 513 -24.43 50.45 2.16
CA VAL A 513 -24.05 51.81 2.61
C VAL A 513 -25.10 52.85 2.24
N GLY A 514 -25.69 52.76 1.04
CA GLY A 514 -26.74 53.68 0.58
C GLY A 514 -27.97 53.69 1.50
N PRO A 515 -28.65 52.54 1.67
CA PRO A 515 -29.75 52.38 2.61
C PRO A 515 -29.37 52.75 4.05
N THR A 516 -28.15 52.42 4.49
CA THR A 516 -27.68 52.76 5.85
C THR A 516 -27.59 54.27 6.05
N ARG A 517 -27.03 55.02 5.08
CA ARG A 517 -26.99 56.49 5.14
C ARG A 517 -28.38 57.10 5.12
N ALA A 518 -29.27 56.58 4.27
CA ALA A 518 -30.66 57.04 4.23
C ALA A 518 -31.34 56.87 5.58
N LEU A 519 -31.18 55.70 6.22
CA LEU A 519 -31.82 55.38 7.49
C LEU A 519 -31.21 56.14 8.68
N LEU A 520 -29.91 56.44 8.67
CA LEU A 520 -29.25 57.26 9.69
C LEU A 520 -29.55 58.76 9.56
N ASN A 521 -29.89 59.24 8.35
CA ASN A 521 -30.23 60.64 8.09
C ASN A 521 -31.68 60.99 8.44
N LEU A 522 -32.56 60.00 8.65
CA LEU A 522 -33.92 60.21 9.11
C LEU A 522 -33.90 60.78 10.54
N LYS A 523 -34.46 61.97 10.73
CA LYS A 523 -34.71 62.62 12.02
C LYS A 523 -36.23 62.76 12.20
N ASP A 524 -36.72 62.59 13.42
CA ASP A 524 -38.14 62.71 13.81
C ASP A 524 -39.11 61.73 13.14
N VAL A 525 -38.85 60.42 13.26
CA VAL A 525 -39.77 59.37 12.79
C VAL A 525 -40.61 58.86 13.96
N THR A 526 -41.94 58.98 13.87
CA THR A 526 -42.90 58.40 14.83
C THR A 526 -43.13 56.93 14.49
N TYR A 527 -42.53 56.03 15.27
CA TYR A 527 -42.71 54.59 15.10
C TYR A 527 -44.01 54.13 15.76
N GLN A 528 -44.89 53.45 15.01
CA GLN A 528 -46.17 52.91 15.54
C GLN A 528 -45.99 51.63 16.37
N TRP A 529 -44.80 51.03 16.37
CA TRP A 529 -44.51 49.78 17.08
C TRP A 529 -44.01 50.05 18.51
N HIS A 530 -44.31 49.15 19.45
CA HIS A 530 -43.97 49.34 20.87
C HIS A 530 -42.46 49.64 21.05
N GLU A 531 -42.15 50.75 21.72
CA GLU A 531 -40.80 51.23 22.00
C GLU A 531 -40.02 50.28 22.93
N PHE A 532 -39.61 49.10 22.46
CA PHE A 532 -38.69 48.26 23.21
C PHE A 532 -37.28 48.87 23.30
N PHE A 533 -36.93 49.83 22.42
CA PHE A 533 -35.59 50.42 22.34
C PHE A 533 -35.62 51.92 22.01
N THR A 534 -35.08 52.77 22.90
CA THR A 534 -35.02 54.25 22.81
C THR A 534 -34.15 54.82 21.67
N ARG A 535 -33.57 53.98 20.80
CA ARG A 535 -32.75 54.36 19.63
C ARG A 535 -33.10 53.51 18.40
N THR A 536 -34.34 53.57 17.94
CA THR A 536 -34.95 52.74 16.88
C THR A 536 -34.17 52.73 15.55
N ASN A 537 -33.67 53.87 15.06
CA ASN A 537 -32.95 53.92 13.77
C ASN A 537 -31.66 53.07 13.79
N ARG A 538 -30.93 53.05 14.91
CA ARG A 538 -29.67 52.27 15.01
C ARG A 538 -29.94 50.77 15.08
N VAL A 539 -31.05 50.36 15.70
CA VAL A 539 -31.48 48.96 15.76
C VAL A 539 -31.90 48.47 14.38
N ALA A 540 -32.61 49.29 13.60
CA ALA A 540 -32.97 48.95 12.22
C ALA A 540 -31.73 48.78 11.32
N VAL A 541 -30.69 49.63 11.47
CA VAL A 541 -29.39 49.41 10.81
C VAL A 541 -28.80 48.05 11.22
N ALA A 542 -28.79 47.72 12.52
CA ALA A 542 -28.24 46.44 12.97
C ALA A 542 -28.99 45.23 12.37
N MET A 543 -30.32 45.29 12.29
CA MET A 543 -31.13 44.24 11.66
C MET A 543 -30.88 44.14 10.15
N LEU A 544 -30.65 45.26 9.46
CA LEU A 544 -30.29 45.27 8.03
C LEU A 544 -28.93 44.60 7.77
N TRP A 545 -27.94 44.86 8.62
CA TRP A 545 -26.58 44.33 8.45
C TRP A 545 -26.42 42.89 8.94
N ALA A 546 -27.21 42.43 9.91
CA ALA A 546 -27.02 41.13 10.55
C ALA A 546 -27.04 39.92 9.57
N PRO A 547 -28.01 39.77 8.64
CA PRO A 547 -28.01 38.66 7.69
C PRO A 547 -26.80 38.69 6.76
N VAL A 548 -26.39 39.88 6.32
CA VAL A 548 -25.25 40.05 5.39
C VAL A 548 -23.93 39.78 6.09
N LEU A 549 -23.78 40.18 7.36
CA LEU A 549 -22.64 39.85 8.19
C LEU A 549 -22.51 38.33 8.42
N LEU A 550 -23.62 37.63 8.66
CA LEU A 550 -23.61 36.17 8.78
C LEU A 550 -23.14 35.51 7.48
N ILE A 551 -23.67 35.96 6.33
CA ILE A 551 -23.24 35.45 5.01
C ILE A 551 -21.76 35.76 4.76
N TYR A 552 -21.27 36.94 5.14
CA TYR A 552 -19.85 37.31 5.00
C TYR A 552 -18.89 36.37 5.75
N PHE A 553 -19.31 35.85 6.91
CA PHE A 553 -18.51 34.85 7.64
C PHE A 553 -18.55 33.45 6.98
N VAL A 554 -19.65 33.10 6.30
CA VAL A 554 -19.86 31.78 5.68
C VAL A 554 -19.33 31.72 4.24
N ASP A 555 -19.28 32.85 3.52
CA ASP A 555 -19.01 32.92 2.08
C ASP A 555 -17.66 32.30 1.65
N MET A 556 -16.69 32.26 2.55
CA MET A 556 -15.36 31.70 2.30
C MET A 556 -15.43 30.22 1.94
N GLN A 557 -16.40 29.49 2.53
CA GLN A 557 -16.60 28.08 2.22
C GLN A 557 -17.09 27.88 0.79
N ILE A 558 -17.91 28.79 0.25
CA ILE A 558 -18.44 28.72 -1.11
C ILE A 558 -17.30 28.89 -2.14
N TRP A 559 -16.47 29.91 -1.96
CA TRP A 559 -15.33 30.12 -2.87
C TRP A 559 -14.31 28.99 -2.75
N TYR A 560 -14.07 28.50 -1.54
CA TYR A 560 -13.20 27.35 -1.32
C TYR A 560 -13.71 26.11 -2.06
N THR A 561 -15.00 25.77 -1.99
CA THR A 561 -15.55 24.58 -2.68
C THR A 561 -15.45 24.69 -4.19
N ILE A 562 -15.70 25.86 -4.77
CA ILE A 562 -15.58 26.10 -6.23
C ILE A 562 -14.13 25.89 -6.68
N PHE A 563 -13.16 26.58 -6.07
CA PHE A 563 -11.76 26.44 -6.46
C PHE A 563 -11.20 25.05 -6.14
N SER A 564 -11.62 24.44 -5.03
CA SER A 564 -11.24 23.07 -4.69
C SER A 564 -11.74 22.07 -5.73
N ALA A 565 -12.95 22.25 -6.26
CA ALA A 565 -13.48 21.40 -7.33
C ALA A 565 -12.69 21.56 -8.64
N ILE A 566 -12.33 22.79 -9.01
CA ILE A 566 -11.53 23.08 -10.22
C ILE A 566 -10.13 22.45 -10.09
N VAL A 567 -9.40 22.78 -9.02
CA VAL A 567 -8.04 22.26 -8.80
C VAL A 567 -8.04 20.75 -8.62
N GLY A 568 -9.02 20.20 -7.91
CA GLY A 568 -9.21 18.76 -7.77
C GLY A 568 -9.45 18.06 -9.11
N SER A 569 -10.29 18.65 -9.97
CA SER A 569 -10.57 18.11 -11.32
C SER A 569 -9.33 18.18 -12.22
N MET A 570 -8.59 19.28 -12.21
CA MET A 570 -7.34 19.41 -12.96
C MET A 570 -6.30 18.40 -12.47
N THR A 571 -6.13 18.27 -11.16
CA THR A 571 -5.17 17.32 -10.57
C THR A 571 -5.56 15.88 -10.89
N GLY A 572 -6.85 15.53 -10.84
CA GLY A 572 -7.36 14.21 -11.23
C GLY A 572 -7.10 13.90 -12.71
N LEU A 573 -7.30 14.88 -13.59
CA LEU A 573 -7.06 14.75 -15.04
C LEU A 573 -5.57 14.58 -15.35
N PHE A 574 -4.68 15.38 -14.75
CA PHE A 574 -3.22 15.21 -14.91
C PHE A 574 -2.68 13.93 -14.27
N SER A 575 -3.40 13.39 -13.29
CA SER A 575 -3.09 12.09 -12.68
C SER A 575 -3.72 10.91 -13.43
N HIS A 576 -4.48 11.17 -14.51
CA HIS A 576 -5.18 10.17 -15.31
C HIS A 576 -6.08 9.23 -14.49
N ILE A 577 -6.62 9.73 -13.37
CA ILE A 577 -7.50 8.96 -12.50
C ILE A 577 -8.83 8.77 -13.23
N GLY A 578 -9.11 7.52 -13.62
CA GLY A 578 -10.35 7.16 -14.31
C GLY A 578 -10.38 7.54 -15.79
N GLU A 579 -9.25 7.44 -16.49
CA GLU A 579 -9.19 7.57 -17.96
C GLU A 579 -9.91 6.40 -18.66
N ILE A 580 -9.74 5.18 -18.16
CA ILE A 580 -10.45 3.99 -18.62
C ILE A 580 -11.65 3.77 -17.71
N ARG A 581 -12.82 4.19 -18.19
CA ARG A 581 -14.10 4.07 -17.46
C ARG A 581 -14.94 2.90 -17.96
N ASN A 582 -14.83 2.58 -19.25
CA ASN A 582 -15.71 1.64 -19.94
C ASN A 582 -14.92 0.52 -20.63
N ILE A 583 -15.59 -0.62 -20.85
CA ILE A 583 -15.02 -1.80 -21.53
C ILE A 583 -14.54 -1.47 -22.96
N ASN A 584 -15.20 -0.53 -23.65
CA ASN A 584 -14.78 -0.09 -24.99
C ASN A 584 -13.41 0.61 -24.96
N GLN A 585 -13.18 1.46 -23.95
CA GLN A 585 -11.88 2.11 -23.77
C GLN A 585 -10.81 1.10 -23.35
N LEU A 586 -11.18 0.11 -22.53
CA LEU A 586 -10.30 -0.99 -22.17
C LEU A 586 -9.84 -1.77 -23.41
N ARG A 587 -10.76 -2.15 -24.30
CA ARG A 587 -10.45 -2.89 -25.55
C ARG A 587 -9.49 -2.13 -26.46
N LEU A 588 -9.68 -0.82 -26.63
CA LEU A 588 -8.79 0.03 -27.42
C LEU A 588 -7.37 0.10 -26.84
N ARG A 589 -7.26 0.07 -25.50
CA ARG A 589 -6.00 0.15 -24.78
C ARG A 589 -5.33 -1.21 -24.55
N PHE A 590 -6.08 -2.32 -24.65
CA PHE A 590 -5.60 -3.66 -24.31
C PHE A 590 -4.39 -4.10 -25.15
N GLN A 591 -4.33 -3.70 -26.42
CA GLN A 591 -3.14 -3.91 -27.28
C GLN A 591 -1.83 -3.34 -26.69
N PHE A 592 -1.93 -2.30 -25.86
CA PHE A 592 -0.78 -1.68 -25.20
C PHE A 592 -0.49 -2.28 -23.82
N PHE A 593 -1.32 -3.20 -23.30
CA PHE A 593 -1.16 -3.76 -21.95
C PHE A 593 0.13 -4.55 -21.82
N ALA A 594 0.43 -5.41 -22.78
CA ALA A 594 1.67 -6.18 -22.77
C ALA A 594 2.89 -5.23 -22.69
N SER A 595 2.88 -4.15 -23.48
CA SER A 595 3.96 -3.15 -23.46
C SER A 595 4.02 -2.33 -22.17
N ALA A 596 2.86 -1.97 -21.60
CA ALA A 596 2.78 -1.22 -20.35
C ALA A 596 3.17 -2.08 -19.15
N LEU A 597 2.80 -3.36 -19.16
CA LEU A 597 3.18 -4.33 -18.15
C LEU A 597 4.68 -4.60 -18.20
N GLN A 598 5.24 -4.83 -19.38
CA GLN A 598 6.69 -5.00 -19.55
C GLN A 598 7.44 -3.76 -19.07
N PHE A 599 6.98 -2.56 -19.44
CA PHE A 599 7.67 -1.32 -19.09
C PHE A 599 7.62 -1.00 -17.59
N ASN A 600 6.50 -1.29 -16.91
CA ASN A 600 6.30 -0.90 -15.51
C ASN A 600 6.60 -2.03 -14.51
N LEU A 601 6.22 -3.27 -14.83
CA LEU A 601 6.25 -4.40 -13.89
C LEU A 601 7.41 -5.37 -14.10
N MET A 602 8.08 -5.37 -15.27
CA MET A 602 9.25 -6.22 -15.51
C MET A 602 10.54 -5.42 -15.30
N PRO A 603 11.56 -6.05 -14.69
CA PRO A 603 12.85 -5.40 -14.52
C PRO A 603 13.54 -5.21 -15.88
N GLU A 604 14.28 -4.11 -16.03
CA GLU A 604 15.17 -3.94 -17.19
C GLU A 604 16.37 -4.87 -17.07
N ASP A 605 16.74 -5.53 -18.16
CA ASP A 605 17.99 -6.28 -18.26
C ASP A 605 19.14 -5.33 -17.98
N GLN A 606 19.76 -5.47 -16.80
CA GLN A 606 20.83 -4.62 -16.29
C GLN A 606 22.15 -4.77 -17.07
N THR A 607 22.15 -5.47 -18.21
CA THR A 607 23.34 -5.84 -18.96
C THR A 607 23.94 -4.68 -19.77
N LEU A 608 23.22 -3.58 -19.99
CA LEU A 608 23.73 -2.45 -20.79
C LEU A 608 23.26 -1.07 -20.27
N SER A 609 23.99 -0.50 -19.30
CA SER A 609 24.47 0.90 -19.26
C SER A 609 24.68 1.42 -17.82
N THR A 610 25.94 1.70 -17.50
CA THR A 610 26.44 2.03 -16.15
C THR A 610 26.43 3.54 -15.84
N GLU A 611 25.74 4.37 -16.63
CA GLU A 611 25.66 5.80 -16.39
C GLU A 611 24.23 6.32 -16.59
N ALA A 612 23.49 6.46 -15.48
CA ALA A 612 22.16 7.05 -15.45
C ALA A 612 22.22 8.57 -15.73
N THR A 613 22.50 8.96 -16.97
CA THR A 613 22.48 10.35 -17.42
C THR A 613 21.03 10.86 -17.48
N VAL A 614 20.84 12.17 -17.29
CA VAL A 614 19.55 12.88 -17.46
C VAL A 614 18.87 12.51 -18.79
N VAL A 615 19.64 12.15 -19.81
CA VAL A 615 19.19 11.66 -21.12
C VAL A 615 18.39 10.37 -21.03
N HIS A 616 18.79 9.39 -20.20
CA HIS A 616 18.03 8.16 -20.00
C HIS A 616 16.68 8.44 -19.33
N LYS A 617 16.67 9.30 -18.29
CA LYS A 617 15.44 9.73 -17.63
C LYS A 617 14.51 10.49 -18.58
N LEU A 618 15.08 11.29 -19.49
CA LEU A 618 14.31 11.98 -20.53
C LEU A 618 13.77 10.98 -21.56
N ARG A 619 14.58 10.01 -22.00
CA ARG A 619 14.16 8.95 -22.93
C ARG A 619 13.05 8.09 -22.33
N ASP A 620 13.15 7.71 -21.06
CA ASP A 620 12.11 7.03 -20.30
C ASP A 620 10.85 7.89 -20.17
N ALA A 621 10.99 9.19 -19.90
CA ALA A 621 9.85 10.11 -19.86
C ALA A 621 9.16 10.20 -21.23
N ILE A 622 9.92 10.26 -22.33
CA ILE A 622 9.38 10.26 -23.69
C ILE A 622 8.72 8.92 -24.01
N HIS A 623 9.31 7.77 -23.67
CA HIS A 623 8.69 6.46 -23.85
C HIS A 623 7.41 6.32 -23.03
N ARG A 624 7.41 6.80 -21.78
CA ARG A 624 6.22 6.84 -20.91
C ARG A 624 5.12 7.70 -21.51
N VAL A 625 5.45 8.88 -22.06
CA VAL A 625 4.49 9.74 -22.78
C VAL A 625 3.96 9.03 -24.03
N LYS A 626 4.80 8.36 -24.81
CA LYS A 626 4.38 7.59 -25.99
C LYS A 626 3.44 6.44 -25.64
N LEU A 627 3.75 5.66 -24.59
CA LEU A 627 2.90 4.59 -24.04
C LEU A 627 1.56 5.14 -23.52
N ARG A 628 1.60 6.27 -22.80
CA ARG A 628 0.43 6.90 -22.17
C ARG A 628 -0.55 7.45 -23.21
N TYR A 629 -0.08 8.20 -24.21
CA TYR A 629 -0.94 8.83 -25.20
C TYR A 629 -1.18 7.98 -26.46
N GLY A 630 -0.60 6.77 -26.55
CA GLY A 630 -0.73 5.93 -27.74
C GLY A 630 -0.12 6.57 -29.00
N LEU A 631 0.81 7.52 -28.82
CA LEU A 631 1.53 8.23 -29.89
C LEU A 631 2.71 7.42 -30.44
N GLY A 632 2.98 6.24 -29.87
CA GLY A 632 3.87 5.25 -30.47
C GLY A 632 3.18 4.51 -31.61
N GLN A 633 3.96 3.94 -32.54
CA GLN A 633 3.39 2.94 -33.45
C GLN A 633 2.73 1.84 -32.59
N PRO A 634 1.51 1.37 -32.92
CA PRO A 634 0.98 0.15 -32.33
C PRO A 634 2.06 -0.91 -32.47
N TYR A 635 2.28 -1.70 -31.42
CA TYR A 635 3.45 -2.55 -31.27
C TYR A 635 3.53 -3.60 -32.40
N LYS A 636 4.02 -3.22 -33.58
CA LYS A 636 4.23 -4.10 -34.76
C LYS A 636 5.36 -5.12 -34.54
N LYS A 637 5.93 -5.16 -33.33
CA LYS A 637 7.13 -5.93 -32.99
C LYS A 637 6.86 -7.24 -32.25
N MET A 638 5.59 -7.61 -32.08
CA MET A 638 5.20 -8.84 -31.38
C MET A 638 5.31 -10.10 -32.25
N GLU A 639 5.46 -9.95 -33.58
CA GLU A 639 5.79 -11.08 -34.48
C GLU A 639 7.23 -11.60 -34.27
N SER A 640 8.12 -10.82 -33.62
CA SER A 640 9.53 -11.21 -33.41
C SER A 640 9.93 -11.55 -31.97
N SER A 641 9.09 -11.32 -30.96
CA SER A 641 9.36 -11.69 -29.55
C SER A 641 8.20 -12.49 -28.91
N GLN A 642 7.95 -13.72 -29.38
CA GLN A 642 6.96 -14.66 -28.80
C GLN A 642 7.08 -14.83 -27.26
N VAL A 643 8.26 -14.57 -26.70
CA VAL A 643 8.54 -14.66 -25.26
C VAL A 643 7.83 -13.58 -24.44
N GLU A 644 7.72 -12.35 -24.96
CA GLU A 644 7.08 -11.24 -24.23
C GLU A 644 5.56 -11.44 -24.16
N ALA A 645 4.97 -11.92 -25.25
CA ALA A 645 3.55 -12.26 -25.32
C ALA A 645 3.19 -13.41 -24.36
N THR A 646 4.04 -14.43 -24.27
CA THR A 646 3.83 -15.58 -23.37
C THR A 646 3.96 -15.19 -21.90
N ARG A 647 4.91 -14.33 -21.53
CA ARG A 647 5.00 -13.76 -20.16
C ARG A 647 3.75 -12.98 -19.78
N PHE A 648 3.25 -12.12 -20.68
CA PHE A 648 2.00 -11.40 -20.46
C PHE A 648 0.81 -12.35 -20.30
N ALA A 649 0.72 -13.38 -21.14
CA ALA A 649 -0.34 -14.39 -21.05
C ALA A 649 -0.35 -15.12 -19.71
N LEU A 650 0.82 -15.51 -19.17
CA LEU A 650 0.92 -16.14 -17.85
C LEU A 650 0.34 -15.26 -16.73
N ILE A 651 0.72 -13.97 -16.69
CA ILE A 651 0.21 -13.04 -15.67
C ILE A 651 -1.29 -12.80 -15.86
N TRP A 652 -1.73 -12.54 -17.09
CA TRP A 652 -3.12 -12.26 -17.39
C TRP A 652 -4.02 -13.46 -17.03
N ASN A 653 -3.63 -14.66 -17.46
CA ASN A 653 -4.41 -15.87 -17.18
C ASN A 653 -4.51 -16.14 -15.68
N GLU A 654 -3.46 -15.88 -14.89
CA GLU A 654 -3.54 -16.00 -13.44
C GLU A 654 -4.52 -15.01 -12.80
N ILE A 655 -4.62 -13.78 -13.32
CA ILE A 655 -5.61 -12.80 -12.86
C ILE A 655 -7.03 -13.33 -13.16
N ILE A 656 -7.26 -13.84 -14.38
CA ILE A 656 -8.58 -14.35 -14.79
C ILE A 656 -8.95 -15.64 -14.02
N ILE A 657 -7.99 -16.55 -13.81
CA ILE A 657 -8.18 -17.74 -12.96
C ILE A 657 -8.54 -17.33 -11.53
N THR A 658 -7.87 -16.31 -10.98
CA THR A 658 -8.20 -15.79 -9.64
C THR A 658 -9.62 -15.23 -9.57
N PHE A 659 -10.10 -14.54 -10.62
CA PHE A 659 -11.50 -14.11 -10.69
C PHE A 659 -12.46 -15.29 -10.74
N ARG A 660 -12.09 -16.38 -11.41
CA ARG A 660 -12.90 -17.59 -11.42
C ARG A 660 -12.94 -18.28 -10.06
N GLU A 661 -11.81 -18.36 -9.35
CA GLU A 661 -11.71 -18.85 -7.96
C GLU A 661 -12.47 -17.98 -6.95
N GLU A 662 -12.71 -16.71 -7.27
CA GLU A 662 -13.57 -15.78 -6.52
C GLU A 662 -15.05 -15.88 -6.86
N ASP A 663 -15.40 -16.67 -7.87
CA ASP A 663 -16.74 -16.79 -8.42
C ASP A 663 -17.25 -15.48 -9.07
N LEU A 664 -16.34 -14.59 -9.50
CA LEU A 664 -16.68 -13.34 -10.19
C LEU A 664 -17.03 -13.54 -11.67
N ILE A 665 -16.50 -14.59 -12.29
CA ILE A 665 -16.74 -14.96 -13.70
C ILE A 665 -17.16 -16.43 -13.79
N SER A 666 -17.88 -16.79 -14.85
CA SER A 666 -18.27 -18.19 -15.14
C SER A 666 -17.16 -18.97 -15.86
N ASP A 667 -17.32 -20.29 -16.01
CA ASP A 667 -16.38 -21.10 -16.80
C ASP A 667 -16.35 -20.66 -18.28
N GLN A 668 -17.50 -20.27 -18.82
CA GLN A 668 -17.59 -19.74 -20.18
C GLN A 668 -16.86 -18.40 -20.30
N GLU A 669 -17.03 -17.47 -19.36
CA GLU A 669 -16.34 -16.18 -19.38
C GLU A 669 -14.82 -16.32 -19.19
N LEU A 670 -14.37 -17.31 -18.41
CA LEU A 670 -12.96 -17.66 -18.29
C LEU A 670 -12.36 -18.02 -19.66
N GLU A 671 -13.00 -18.92 -20.41
CA GLU A 671 -12.53 -19.32 -21.75
C GLU A 671 -12.51 -18.14 -22.75
N LEU A 672 -13.44 -17.19 -22.61
CA LEU A 672 -13.51 -16.00 -23.47
C LEU A 672 -12.43 -14.96 -23.18
N LEU A 673 -11.96 -14.88 -21.93
CA LEU A 673 -11.01 -13.88 -21.45
C LEU A 673 -9.56 -14.39 -21.42
N GLU A 674 -9.35 -15.70 -21.45
CA GLU A 674 -8.03 -16.31 -21.42
C GLU A 674 -7.21 -16.02 -22.69
N LEU A 675 -5.89 -15.92 -22.52
CA LEU A 675 -4.90 -15.88 -23.59
C LEU A 675 -4.29 -17.28 -23.76
N PRO A 676 -4.75 -18.09 -24.73
CA PRO A 676 -4.23 -19.42 -24.91
C PRO A 676 -2.79 -19.39 -25.46
N PRO A 677 -1.97 -20.41 -25.16
CA PRO A 677 -0.68 -20.56 -25.80
C PRO A 677 -0.85 -20.78 -27.31
N ASN A 678 0.22 -20.47 -28.06
CA ASN A 678 0.27 -20.78 -29.49
C ASN A 678 0.27 -22.30 -29.67
N CYS A 679 -0.70 -22.81 -30.43
CA CYS A 679 -0.83 -24.20 -30.84
C CYS A 679 -1.23 -24.25 -32.32
N TRP A 680 -1.21 -25.44 -32.94
CA TRP A 680 -1.62 -25.64 -34.34
C TRP A 680 -0.84 -24.78 -35.37
N ASP A 681 0.40 -24.42 -35.05
CA ASP A 681 1.27 -23.56 -35.89
C ASP A 681 0.64 -22.22 -36.33
N ILE A 682 -0.27 -21.68 -35.50
CA ILE A 682 -0.92 -20.39 -35.74
C ILE A 682 0.12 -19.26 -35.76
N LYS A 683 0.11 -18.45 -36.82
CA LYS A 683 1.15 -17.42 -37.08
C LYS A 683 0.99 -16.15 -36.24
N VAL A 684 -0.18 -15.94 -35.62
CA VAL A 684 -0.53 -14.72 -34.89
C VAL A 684 -0.73 -14.98 -33.39
N ILE A 685 -0.67 -13.90 -32.61
CA ILE A 685 -1.06 -13.94 -31.20
C ILE A 685 -2.56 -14.20 -31.10
N ARG A 686 -2.90 -15.14 -30.22
CA ARG A 686 -4.26 -15.56 -29.95
C ARG A 686 -4.88 -14.67 -28.88
N TRP A 687 -5.42 -13.53 -29.27
CA TRP A 687 -6.09 -12.60 -28.35
C TRP A 687 -7.35 -13.23 -27.72
N PRO A 688 -7.84 -12.75 -26.56
CA PRO A 688 -9.05 -13.26 -25.95
C PRO A 688 -10.23 -13.12 -26.92
N CYS A 689 -11.10 -14.14 -26.99
CA CYS A 689 -12.26 -14.13 -27.88
C CYS A 689 -13.17 -12.92 -27.62
N ALA A 690 -13.24 -12.45 -26.37
CA ALA A 690 -13.97 -11.23 -26.00
C ALA A 690 -13.48 -9.95 -26.72
N LEU A 691 -12.26 -9.92 -27.26
CA LEU A 691 -11.73 -8.79 -28.03
C LEU A 691 -11.89 -8.97 -29.55
N LEU A 692 -11.99 -10.22 -30.02
CA LEU A 692 -12.14 -10.59 -31.43
C LEU A 692 -13.61 -10.53 -31.92
N CYS A 693 -14.55 -10.23 -31.02
CA CYS A 693 -15.99 -10.28 -31.26
C CYS A 693 -16.42 -9.54 -32.52
N ASN A 694 -17.16 -10.23 -33.39
CA ASN A 694 -17.74 -9.70 -34.63
C ASN A 694 -16.71 -9.22 -35.67
N GLU A 695 -15.39 -9.25 -35.38
CA GLU A 695 -14.38 -8.72 -36.30
C GLU A 695 -14.23 -9.60 -37.55
N LEU A 696 -14.38 -10.93 -37.42
CA LEU A 696 -14.33 -11.83 -38.57
C LEU A 696 -15.52 -11.61 -39.52
N LEU A 697 -16.73 -11.44 -38.97
CA LEU A 697 -17.92 -11.16 -39.77
C LEU A 697 -17.81 -9.81 -40.48
N ILE A 698 -17.26 -8.79 -39.80
CA ILE A 698 -16.96 -7.49 -40.42
C ILE A 698 -15.91 -7.64 -41.53
N ALA A 699 -14.87 -8.46 -41.32
CA ALA A 699 -13.87 -8.73 -42.35
C ALA A 699 -14.49 -9.45 -43.56
N LEU A 700 -15.40 -10.41 -43.34
CA LEU A 700 -16.14 -11.10 -44.39
C LEU A 700 -17.05 -10.14 -45.17
N SER A 701 -17.76 -9.24 -44.49
CA SER A 701 -18.58 -8.23 -45.17
C SER A 701 -17.71 -7.25 -45.97
N GLU A 702 -16.59 -6.79 -45.42
CA GLU A 702 -15.65 -5.93 -46.15
C GLU A 702 -15.04 -6.65 -47.36
N ALA A 703 -14.69 -7.94 -47.25
CA ALA A 703 -14.18 -8.74 -48.37
C ALA A 703 -15.24 -8.98 -49.46
N GLY A 704 -16.52 -9.07 -49.09
CA GLY A 704 -17.64 -9.21 -50.01
C GLY A 704 -17.96 -7.91 -50.77
N GLU A 705 -17.99 -6.77 -50.06
CA GLU A 705 -18.20 -5.44 -50.66
C GLU A 705 -17.07 -5.03 -51.61
N LEU A 706 -15.85 -5.46 -51.31
CA LEU A 706 -14.63 -5.03 -52.00
C LEU A 706 -14.06 -6.10 -52.93
N ALA A 707 -14.92 -6.91 -53.52
CA ALA A 707 -14.54 -8.04 -54.36
C ALA A 707 -13.70 -7.67 -55.59
N ASP A 708 -13.80 -6.43 -56.07
CA ASP A 708 -13.11 -5.91 -57.27
C ASP A 708 -11.95 -4.96 -56.95
N ALA A 709 -11.69 -4.69 -55.67
CA ALA A 709 -10.57 -3.88 -55.23
C ALA A 709 -9.26 -4.71 -55.20
N PRO A 710 -8.08 -4.08 -55.36
CA PRO A 710 -6.81 -4.79 -55.25
C PRO A 710 -6.58 -5.32 -53.82
N ASP A 711 -5.95 -6.49 -53.72
CA ASP A 711 -5.63 -7.18 -52.46
C ASP A 711 -5.04 -6.26 -51.39
N ARG A 712 -4.09 -5.39 -51.78
CA ARG A 712 -3.45 -4.44 -50.86
C ARG A 712 -4.46 -3.53 -50.16
N TRP A 713 -5.50 -3.10 -50.85
CA TRP A 713 -6.47 -2.17 -50.29
C TRP A 713 -7.45 -2.88 -49.36
N VAL A 714 -7.90 -4.09 -49.74
CA VAL A 714 -8.71 -4.96 -48.87
C VAL A 714 -7.94 -5.31 -47.60
N TRP A 715 -6.69 -5.73 -47.74
CA TRP A 715 -5.83 -6.08 -46.61
C TRP A 715 -5.48 -4.86 -45.74
N PHE A 716 -5.22 -3.70 -46.35
CA PHE A 716 -4.98 -2.45 -45.61
C PHE A 716 -6.19 -2.07 -44.74
N ARG A 717 -7.41 -2.24 -45.26
CA ARG A 717 -8.64 -1.97 -44.51
C ARG A 717 -8.84 -2.97 -43.36
N ILE A 718 -8.60 -4.26 -43.60
CA ILE A 718 -8.59 -5.30 -42.55
C ILE A 718 -7.56 -4.97 -41.47
N CYS A 719 -6.35 -4.54 -41.86
CA CYS A 719 -5.25 -4.19 -40.95
C CYS A 719 -5.44 -2.88 -40.18
N LYS A 720 -6.50 -2.10 -40.46
CA LYS A 720 -6.80 -0.89 -39.68
C LYS A 720 -7.13 -1.21 -38.22
N ASN A 721 -7.65 -2.42 -37.96
CA ASN A 721 -7.88 -2.96 -36.63
C ASN A 721 -7.04 -4.22 -36.42
N GLU A 722 -6.13 -4.20 -35.46
CA GLU A 722 -5.22 -5.33 -35.20
C GLU A 722 -5.99 -6.61 -34.80
N TYR A 723 -7.07 -6.48 -34.03
CA TYR A 723 -7.91 -7.63 -33.66
C TYR A 723 -8.56 -8.29 -34.88
N ARG A 724 -8.91 -7.49 -35.90
CA ARG A 724 -9.49 -8.01 -37.14
C ARG A 724 -8.47 -8.80 -37.96
N ARG A 725 -7.26 -8.27 -38.09
CA ARG A 725 -6.13 -8.97 -38.71
C ARG A 725 -5.89 -10.32 -38.04
N CYS A 726 -5.76 -10.32 -36.71
CA CYS A 726 -5.53 -11.54 -35.93
C CYS A 726 -6.70 -12.53 -36.04
N ALA A 727 -7.95 -12.07 -36.00
CA ALA A 727 -9.12 -12.96 -36.13
C ALA A 727 -9.15 -13.70 -37.47
N VAL A 728 -8.85 -13.00 -38.57
CA VAL A 728 -8.82 -13.59 -39.92
C VAL A 728 -7.71 -14.63 -40.03
N THR A 729 -6.49 -14.29 -39.58
CA THR A 729 -5.35 -15.21 -39.65
C THR A 729 -5.52 -16.41 -38.71
N GLU A 730 -5.98 -16.21 -37.48
CA GLU A 730 -6.25 -17.29 -36.53
C GLU A 730 -7.33 -18.24 -37.06
N ALA A 731 -8.42 -17.71 -37.61
CA ALA A 731 -9.48 -18.54 -38.19
C ALA A 731 -8.94 -19.38 -39.36
N TYR A 732 -8.19 -18.78 -40.29
CA TYR A 732 -7.63 -19.49 -41.44
C TYR A 732 -6.65 -20.60 -41.02
N ASP A 733 -5.66 -20.30 -40.18
CA ASP A 733 -4.67 -21.28 -39.74
C ASP A 733 -5.35 -22.41 -38.92
N SER A 734 -6.35 -22.08 -38.10
CA SER A 734 -7.11 -23.07 -37.31
C SER A 734 -7.98 -23.98 -38.20
N ILE A 735 -8.63 -23.44 -39.23
CA ILE A 735 -9.42 -24.24 -40.19
C ILE A 735 -8.50 -25.15 -41.00
N LYS A 736 -7.35 -24.65 -41.44
CA LYS A 736 -6.33 -25.44 -42.14
C LYS A 736 -5.87 -26.61 -41.30
N TYR A 737 -5.51 -26.37 -40.04
CA TYR A 737 -5.12 -27.43 -39.12
C TYR A 737 -6.27 -28.43 -38.88
N LEU A 738 -7.47 -27.93 -38.57
CA LEU A 738 -8.65 -28.75 -38.28
C LEU A 738 -8.97 -29.72 -39.42
N LEU A 739 -8.99 -29.24 -40.66
CA LEU A 739 -9.31 -30.08 -41.82
C LEU A 739 -8.22 -31.11 -42.11
N LEU A 740 -6.95 -30.76 -41.92
CA LEU A 740 -5.84 -31.71 -42.10
C LEU A 740 -5.78 -32.77 -40.99
N GLU A 741 -6.26 -32.45 -39.79
CA GLU A 741 -6.33 -33.39 -38.66
C GLU A 741 -7.51 -34.37 -38.80
N ILE A 742 -8.67 -33.89 -39.27
CA ILE A 742 -9.88 -34.71 -39.43
C ILE A 742 -9.79 -35.63 -40.65
N ILE A 743 -9.02 -35.27 -41.69
CA ILE A 743 -8.82 -36.10 -42.87
C ILE A 743 -7.60 -36.99 -42.67
N LYS A 744 -7.81 -38.31 -42.73
CA LYS A 744 -6.80 -39.34 -42.47
C LYS A 744 -5.52 -39.12 -43.26
N TYR A 745 -4.39 -39.10 -42.56
CA TYR A 745 -3.07 -38.93 -43.16
C TYR A 745 -2.76 -40.04 -44.17
N GLY A 746 -2.29 -39.68 -45.36
CA GLY A 746 -1.90 -40.61 -46.41
C GLY A 746 -3.01 -41.04 -47.38
N THR A 747 -4.23 -40.49 -47.28
CA THR A 747 -5.28 -40.69 -48.29
C THR A 747 -5.20 -39.67 -49.44
N GLU A 748 -5.87 -39.95 -50.57
CA GLU A 748 -5.92 -39.01 -51.70
C GLU A 748 -6.60 -37.68 -51.29
N GLU A 749 -7.60 -37.73 -50.42
CA GLU A 749 -8.35 -36.57 -49.91
C GLU A 749 -7.46 -35.65 -49.06
N HIS A 750 -6.54 -36.22 -48.27
CA HIS A 750 -5.58 -35.43 -47.49
C HIS A 750 -4.61 -34.67 -48.41
N SER A 751 -4.18 -35.31 -49.50
CA SER A 751 -3.32 -34.68 -50.52
C SER A 751 -4.06 -33.54 -51.25
N ILE A 752 -5.33 -33.74 -51.57
CA ILE A 752 -6.21 -32.70 -52.18
C ILE A 752 -6.34 -31.50 -51.24
N ALA A 753 -6.68 -31.73 -49.97
CA ALA A 753 -6.81 -30.65 -48.97
C ALA A 753 -5.48 -29.91 -48.77
N THR A 754 -4.37 -30.63 -48.68
CA THR A 754 -3.02 -30.04 -48.54
C THR A 754 -2.68 -29.16 -49.75
N LYS A 755 -2.88 -29.66 -50.97
CA LYS A 755 -2.63 -28.90 -52.21
C LYS A 755 -3.51 -27.66 -52.33
N PHE A 756 -4.78 -27.75 -51.96
CA PHE A 756 -5.69 -26.59 -51.94
C PHE A 756 -5.14 -25.47 -51.05
N PHE A 757 -4.76 -25.78 -49.80
CA PHE A 757 -4.19 -24.76 -48.91
C PHE A 757 -2.84 -24.23 -49.40
N MET A 758 -2.04 -25.04 -50.10
CA MET A 758 -0.80 -24.56 -50.73
C MET A 758 -1.06 -23.57 -51.88
N GLU A 759 -2.07 -23.81 -52.73
CA GLU A 759 -2.46 -22.88 -53.81
C GLU A 759 -3.00 -21.56 -53.23
N VAL A 760 -3.82 -21.64 -52.18
CA VAL A 760 -4.31 -20.46 -51.47
C VAL A 760 -3.16 -19.67 -50.83
N ASP A 761 -2.26 -20.33 -50.11
CA ASP A 761 -1.08 -19.70 -49.50
C ASP A 761 -0.18 -19.02 -50.54
N TYR A 762 0.01 -19.66 -51.71
CA TYR A 762 0.75 -19.08 -52.84
C TYR A 762 0.08 -17.79 -53.34
N HIS A 763 -1.23 -17.80 -53.58
CA HIS A 763 -1.94 -16.60 -54.04
C HIS A 763 -1.97 -15.46 -53.01
N ILE A 764 -1.99 -15.77 -51.72
CA ILE A 764 -1.86 -14.79 -50.63
C ILE A 764 -0.45 -14.17 -50.64
N GLN A 765 0.60 -15.00 -50.77
CA GLN A 765 2.00 -14.53 -50.76
C GLN A 765 2.33 -13.60 -51.94
N PHE A 766 1.75 -13.85 -53.11
CA PHE A 766 1.96 -13.04 -54.32
C PHE A 766 0.94 -11.89 -54.48
N GLU A 767 0.10 -11.63 -53.48
CA GLU A 767 -0.92 -10.56 -53.49
C GLU A 767 -1.88 -10.62 -54.69
N LYS A 768 -2.33 -11.85 -55.06
CA LYS A 768 -3.21 -12.12 -56.20
C LYS A 768 -4.48 -12.91 -55.82
N PHE A 769 -4.87 -12.89 -54.56
CA PHE A 769 -6.02 -13.62 -54.04
C PHE A 769 -7.35 -13.15 -54.64
N THR A 770 -7.65 -11.84 -54.68
CA THR A 770 -8.90 -11.33 -55.28
C THR A 770 -8.96 -11.54 -56.81
N ALA A 771 -7.79 -11.65 -57.45
CA ALA A 771 -7.67 -11.96 -58.87
C ALA A 771 -7.91 -13.45 -59.18
N ALA A 772 -7.53 -14.34 -58.27
CA ALA A 772 -7.71 -15.79 -58.41
C ALA A 772 -9.08 -16.29 -57.92
N TYR A 773 -9.63 -15.71 -56.85
CA TYR A 773 -10.83 -16.22 -56.16
C TYR A 773 -11.98 -15.20 -56.08
N ARG A 774 -13.21 -15.72 -55.96
CA ARG A 774 -14.45 -14.93 -55.80
C ARG A 774 -14.77 -14.77 -54.31
N THR A 775 -14.43 -13.61 -53.75
CA THR A 775 -14.66 -13.32 -52.32
C THR A 775 -16.14 -13.33 -51.91
N ARG A 776 -17.08 -13.15 -52.85
CA ARG A 776 -18.53 -13.25 -52.61
C ARG A 776 -19.00 -14.66 -52.20
N VAL A 777 -18.19 -15.70 -52.42
CA VAL A 777 -18.50 -17.09 -52.04
C VAL A 777 -18.08 -17.39 -50.59
N LEU A 778 -17.19 -16.57 -50.00
CA LEU A 778 -16.67 -16.77 -48.64
C LEU A 778 -17.75 -16.85 -47.55
N PRO A 779 -18.85 -16.05 -47.58
CA PRO A 779 -19.92 -16.18 -46.59
C PRO A 779 -20.61 -17.56 -46.61
N LYS A 780 -20.80 -18.16 -47.80
CA LYS A 780 -21.37 -19.51 -47.91
C LYS A 780 -20.43 -20.57 -47.34
N ILE A 781 -19.12 -20.42 -47.57
CA ILE A 781 -18.10 -21.32 -47.01
C ILE A 781 -18.10 -21.19 -45.48
N HIS A 782 -18.22 -19.97 -44.95
CA HIS A 782 -18.34 -19.72 -43.51
C HIS A 782 -19.55 -20.42 -42.87
N GLU A 783 -20.72 -20.41 -43.51
CA GLU A 783 -21.92 -21.15 -43.04
C GLU A 783 -21.70 -22.68 -42.98
N HIS A 784 -21.03 -23.24 -43.99
CA HIS A 784 -20.72 -24.68 -44.02
C HIS A 784 -19.69 -25.06 -42.96
N LEU A 785 -18.69 -24.21 -42.72
CA LEU A 785 -17.69 -24.41 -41.66
C LEU A 785 -18.30 -24.35 -40.27
N ILE A 786 -19.26 -23.44 -40.03
CA ILE A 786 -20.02 -23.41 -38.76
C ILE A 786 -20.77 -24.73 -38.58
N SER A 787 -21.51 -25.16 -39.61
CA SER A 787 -22.28 -26.40 -39.58
C SER A 787 -21.38 -27.62 -39.29
N LEU A 788 -20.19 -27.67 -39.90
CA LEU A 788 -19.19 -28.71 -39.65
C LEU A 788 -18.74 -28.72 -38.18
N ILE A 789 -18.40 -27.56 -37.62
CA ILE A 789 -17.90 -27.46 -36.25
C ILE A 789 -19.00 -27.76 -35.23
N GLU A 790 -20.25 -27.34 -35.48
CA GLU A 790 -21.39 -27.68 -34.62
C GLU A 790 -21.61 -29.21 -34.57
N LEU A 791 -21.52 -29.90 -35.71
CA LEU A 791 -21.58 -31.37 -35.76
C LEU A 791 -20.43 -32.03 -34.99
N LEU A 792 -19.22 -31.48 -35.07
CA LEU A 792 -18.05 -31.99 -34.36
C LEU A 792 -18.12 -31.79 -32.84
N LEU A 793 -18.88 -30.79 -32.37
CA LEU A 793 -19.07 -30.50 -30.94
C LEU A 793 -20.20 -31.32 -30.30
N MET A 794 -21.03 -32.04 -31.08
CA MET A 794 -22.10 -32.88 -30.54
C MET A 794 -21.55 -34.14 -29.84
N PRO A 795 -22.15 -34.55 -28.70
CA PRO A 795 -21.72 -35.75 -27.99
C PRO A 795 -21.97 -37.04 -28.78
N ALA A 796 -23.01 -37.07 -29.62
CA ALA A 796 -23.24 -38.12 -30.60
C ALA A 796 -22.83 -37.61 -31.99
N LYS A 797 -21.78 -38.22 -32.56
CA LYS A 797 -21.18 -37.79 -33.83
C LYS A 797 -21.90 -38.49 -34.99
N ASP A 798 -22.56 -37.72 -35.85
CA ASP A 798 -23.23 -38.23 -37.06
C ASP A 798 -22.25 -38.18 -38.25
N MET A 799 -21.62 -39.32 -38.55
CA MET A 799 -20.57 -39.41 -39.57
C MET A 799 -21.07 -39.08 -40.97
N ASP A 800 -22.29 -39.50 -41.31
CA ASP A 800 -22.88 -39.27 -42.64
C ASP A 800 -23.11 -37.78 -42.87
N ARG A 801 -23.56 -37.04 -41.85
CA ARG A 801 -23.70 -35.58 -41.94
C ARG A 801 -22.37 -34.87 -42.04
N VAL A 802 -21.35 -35.31 -41.29
CA VAL A 802 -20.00 -34.74 -41.38
C VAL A 802 -19.42 -34.92 -42.77
N VAL A 803 -19.53 -36.12 -43.35
CA VAL A 803 -19.10 -36.42 -44.73
C VAL A 803 -19.84 -35.57 -45.75
N ASN A 804 -21.17 -35.43 -45.62
CA ASN A 804 -21.98 -34.59 -46.52
C ASN A 804 -21.58 -33.11 -46.47
N VAL A 805 -21.31 -32.56 -45.27
CA VAL A 805 -20.88 -31.16 -45.12
C VAL A 805 -19.46 -30.96 -45.67
N LEU A 806 -18.55 -31.93 -45.48
CA LEU A 806 -17.21 -31.89 -46.09
C LEU A 806 -17.29 -31.97 -47.62
N GLN A 807 -18.19 -32.78 -48.17
CA GLN A 807 -18.45 -32.87 -49.61
C GLN A 807 -18.93 -31.54 -50.17
N ALA A 808 -19.95 -30.94 -49.56
CA ALA A 808 -20.47 -29.63 -49.97
C ALA A 808 -19.41 -28.52 -49.84
N SER A 809 -18.58 -28.58 -48.78
CA SER A 809 -17.47 -27.65 -48.58
C SER A 809 -16.40 -27.78 -49.66
N TYR A 810 -16.07 -29.00 -50.08
CA TYR A 810 -15.13 -29.26 -51.17
C TYR A 810 -15.65 -28.76 -52.51
N GLU A 811 -16.93 -29.01 -52.82
CA GLU A 811 -17.54 -28.51 -54.07
C GLU A 811 -17.52 -26.98 -54.13
N LEU A 812 -17.88 -26.31 -53.03
CA LEU A 812 -17.80 -24.85 -52.93
C LEU A 812 -16.37 -24.32 -53.04
N ALA A 813 -15.42 -24.92 -52.32
CA ALA A 813 -14.03 -24.45 -52.25
C ALA A 813 -13.25 -24.69 -53.55
N VAL A 814 -13.45 -25.82 -54.24
CA VAL A 814 -12.67 -26.19 -55.42
C VAL A 814 -13.36 -25.80 -56.72
N ARG A 815 -14.70 -25.86 -56.80
CA ARG A 815 -15.45 -25.58 -58.05
C ARG A 815 -16.06 -24.18 -58.12
N GLU A 816 -16.47 -23.59 -57.00
CA GLU A 816 -17.14 -22.27 -57.00
C GLU A 816 -16.25 -21.10 -56.58
N LEU A 817 -15.29 -21.31 -55.67
CA LEU A 817 -14.40 -20.27 -55.18
C LEU A 817 -13.46 -19.70 -56.25
N PRO A 818 -12.84 -20.48 -57.16
CA PRO A 818 -11.98 -19.93 -58.21
C PRO A 818 -12.76 -19.05 -59.22
N ARG A 819 -12.18 -17.93 -59.65
CA ARG A 819 -12.80 -17.07 -60.69
C ARG A 819 -12.88 -17.78 -62.04
N VAL A 820 -11.82 -18.51 -62.38
CA VAL A 820 -11.69 -19.32 -63.61
C VAL A 820 -12.11 -20.75 -63.28
N LYS A 821 -13.18 -21.22 -63.91
CA LYS A 821 -13.64 -22.60 -63.76
C LYS A 821 -12.67 -23.54 -64.48
N LYS A 822 -12.07 -24.47 -63.75
CA LYS A 822 -11.18 -25.50 -64.29
C LYS A 822 -12.00 -26.75 -64.66
N SER A 823 -11.62 -27.45 -65.73
CA SER A 823 -12.24 -28.73 -66.10
C SER A 823 -11.78 -29.84 -65.15
N VAL A 824 -12.53 -30.95 -65.05
CA VAL A 824 -12.17 -32.10 -64.18
C VAL A 824 -10.77 -32.64 -64.53
N ILE A 825 -10.38 -32.60 -65.80
CA ILE A 825 -9.05 -33.03 -66.27
C ILE A 825 -7.95 -32.09 -65.75
N GLN A 826 -8.18 -30.77 -65.75
CA GLN A 826 -7.25 -29.79 -65.20
C GLN A 826 -7.12 -29.91 -63.68
N LEU A 827 -8.24 -30.12 -62.98
CA LEU A 827 -8.24 -30.34 -61.53
C LEU A 827 -7.46 -31.61 -61.13
N ARG A 828 -7.54 -32.68 -61.93
CA ARG A 828 -6.73 -33.90 -61.73
C ARG A 828 -5.24 -33.65 -61.95
N GLN A 829 -4.86 -32.89 -62.97
CA GLN A 829 -3.46 -32.54 -63.25
C GLN A 829 -2.84 -31.69 -62.13
N GLU A 830 -3.63 -30.80 -61.52
CA GLU A 830 -3.20 -30.00 -60.37
C GLU A 830 -3.28 -30.78 -59.05
N GLY A 831 -3.93 -31.96 -59.06
CA GLY A 831 -4.14 -32.81 -57.89
C GLY A 831 -5.16 -32.28 -56.89
N LEU A 832 -6.14 -31.51 -57.38
CA LEU A 832 -7.30 -31.01 -56.64
C LEU A 832 -8.53 -31.89 -56.84
N ALA A 833 -8.41 -33.02 -57.55
CA ALA A 833 -9.45 -34.01 -57.79
C ALA A 833 -8.86 -35.43 -57.74
N PRO A 834 -9.65 -36.46 -57.37
CA PRO A 834 -9.18 -37.84 -57.25
C PRO A 834 -8.67 -38.40 -58.59
N VAL A 835 -7.61 -39.22 -58.52
CA VAL A 835 -6.84 -39.70 -59.68
C VAL A 835 -7.55 -40.89 -60.35
N ASN A 836 -8.27 -41.71 -59.59
CA ASN A 836 -8.99 -42.89 -60.08
C ASN A 836 -10.44 -42.58 -60.50
N PRO A 837 -10.90 -42.99 -61.70
CA PRO A 837 -12.27 -42.76 -62.18
C PRO A 837 -13.30 -43.82 -61.74
N ASN A 838 -12.90 -44.91 -61.07
CA ASN A 838 -13.79 -46.03 -60.70
C ASN A 838 -14.43 -45.90 -59.29
N THR A 839 -14.30 -44.74 -58.65
CA THR A 839 -14.86 -44.42 -57.32
C THR A 839 -16.09 -43.50 -57.40
N ASP A 840 -16.81 -43.51 -58.52
CA ASP A 840 -18.03 -42.69 -58.71
C ASP A 840 -19.27 -43.23 -57.95
N ASP A 841 -19.16 -44.35 -57.22
CA ASP A 841 -20.27 -44.98 -56.47
C ASP A 841 -20.35 -44.59 -54.97
N GLY A 842 -19.48 -43.70 -54.46
CA GLY A 842 -19.46 -43.26 -53.05
C GLY A 842 -19.07 -41.79 -52.82
N LEU A 843 -19.33 -41.24 -51.63
CA LEU A 843 -18.96 -39.86 -51.29
C LEU A 843 -17.43 -39.75 -51.10
N LEU A 844 -16.81 -38.64 -51.55
CA LEU A 844 -15.33 -38.47 -51.56
C LEU A 844 -14.70 -38.67 -50.17
N PHE A 845 -15.41 -38.28 -49.10
CA PHE A 845 -14.89 -38.33 -47.72
C PHE A 845 -15.41 -39.51 -46.89
N GLU A 846 -16.18 -40.44 -47.46
CA GLU A 846 -16.89 -41.49 -46.72
C GLU A 846 -15.97 -42.38 -45.87
N ASN A 847 -14.76 -42.69 -46.37
CA ASN A 847 -13.76 -43.51 -45.69
C ASN A 847 -12.50 -42.72 -45.25
N ALA A 848 -12.52 -41.39 -45.36
CA ALA A 848 -11.36 -40.54 -45.16
C ALA A 848 -11.40 -39.72 -43.85
N VAL A 849 -12.52 -39.74 -43.12
CA VAL A 849 -12.71 -38.97 -41.87
C VAL A 849 -12.26 -39.78 -40.65
N GLN A 850 -11.28 -39.25 -39.91
CA GLN A 850 -10.85 -39.78 -38.61
C GLN A 850 -11.04 -38.69 -37.55
N LEU A 851 -11.96 -38.91 -36.61
CA LEU A 851 -12.22 -37.95 -35.54
C LEU A 851 -11.30 -38.22 -34.33
N PRO A 852 -10.78 -37.16 -33.68
CA PRO A 852 -10.00 -37.31 -32.45
C PRO A 852 -10.78 -38.01 -31.33
N ASP A 853 -10.05 -38.60 -30.38
CA ASP A 853 -10.62 -39.26 -29.20
C ASP A 853 -11.54 -38.29 -28.44
N VAL A 854 -12.71 -38.77 -28.02
CA VAL A 854 -13.71 -37.98 -27.26
C VAL A 854 -13.11 -37.41 -25.97
N ASN A 855 -12.06 -38.06 -25.44
CA ASN A 855 -11.33 -37.65 -24.25
C ASN A 855 -10.25 -36.58 -24.52
N ASP A 856 -10.00 -36.16 -25.76
CA ASP A 856 -9.04 -35.09 -26.06
C ASP A 856 -9.64 -33.71 -25.75
N ALA A 857 -9.65 -33.38 -24.46
CA ALA A 857 -10.17 -32.11 -23.95
C ALA A 857 -9.43 -30.90 -24.52
N PHE A 858 -8.16 -31.05 -24.94
CA PHE A 858 -7.40 -29.97 -25.55
C PHE A 858 -7.93 -29.64 -26.95
N PHE A 859 -8.06 -30.66 -27.81
CA PHE A 859 -8.62 -30.49 -29.16
C PHE A 859 -10.01 -29.87 -29.13
N TYR A 860 -10.91 -30.41 -28.29
CA TYR A 860 -12.29 -29.90 -28.19
C TYR A 860 -12.36 -28.49 -27.59
N ARG A 861 -11.43 -28.10 -26.72
CA ARG A 861 -11.33 -26.71 -26.24
C ARG A 861 -10.93 -25.75 -27.36
N GLN A 862 -9.97 -26.13 -28.21
CA GLN A 862 -9.60 -25.33 -29.37
C GLN A 862 -10.74 -25.26 -30.41
N LEU A 863 -11.47 -26.35 -30.59
CA LEU A 863 -12.63 -26.40 -31.45
C LEU A 863 -13.76 -25.46 -30.98
N ARG A 864 -14.05 -25.44 -29.65
CA ARG A 864 -15.00 -24.48 -29.05
C ARG A 864 -14.55 -23.03 -29.22
N ARG A 865 -13.25 -22.76 -29.16
CA ARG A 865 -12.69 -21.45 -29.44
C ARG A 865 -12.90 -21.05 -30.91
N LEU A 866 -12.59 -21.93 -31.85
CA LEU A 866 -12.80 -21.67 -33.27
C LEU A 866 -14.28 -21.42 -33.58
N HIS A 867 -15.17 -22.25 -33.03
CA HIS A 867 -16.61 -22.04 -33.09
C HIS A 867 -17.00 -20.65 -32.60
N THR A 868 -16.45 -20.23 -31.46
CA THR A 868 -16.71 -18.90 -30.89
C THR A 868 -16.23 -17.78 -31.81
N ILE A 869 -15.05 -17.88 -32.42
CA ILE A 869 -14.54 -16.87 -33.36
C ILE A 869 -15.46 -16.75 -34.59
N LEU A 870 -15.89 -17.89 -35.15
CA LEU A 870 -16.75 -17.96 -36.33
C LEU A 870 -18.18 -17.46 -36.07
N ASN A 871 -18.74 -17.77 -34.90
CA ASN A 871 -20.11 -17.42 -34.51
C ASN A 871 -20.22 -16.16 -33.61
N SER A 872 -19.11 -15.47 -33.33
CA SER A 872 -19.12 -14.33 -32.41
C SER A 872 -20.04 -13.20 -32.88
N ARG A 873 -20.92 -12.75 -31.98
CA ARG A 873 -21.85 -11.62 -32.19
C ARG A 873 -21.61 -10.51 -31.17
N ASP A 874 -22.31 -9.38 -31.35
CA ASP A 874 -22.14 -8.19 -30.50
C ASP A 874 -22.48 -8.42 -29.01
N SER A 875 -23.17 -9.49 -28.64
CA SER A 875 -23.49 -9.85 -27.24
C SER A 875 -22.25 -10.04 -26.37
N MET A 876 -21.10 -10.34 -26.97
CA MET A 876 -19.83 -10.56 -26.27
C MET A 876 -19.14 -9.26 -25.81
N HIS A 877 -19.60 -8.08 -26.25
CA HIS A 877 -19.06 -6.78 -25.78
C HIS A 877 -19.24 -6.54 -24.28
N ASN A 878 -20.17 -7.27 -23.64
CA ASN A 878 -20.49 -7.16 -22.23
C ASN A 878 -19.74 -8.17 -21.34
N VAL A 879 -18.70 -8.84 -21.83
CA VAL A 879 -17.91 -9.79 -21.03
C VAL A 879 -16.71 -9.08 -20.37
N PRO A 880 -16.45 -9.28 -19.05
CA PRO A 880 -17.24 -10.06 -18.08
C PRO A 880 -18.52 -9.32 -17.67
N LYS A 881 -19.60 -10.05 -17.34
CA LYS A 881 -20.89 -9.46 -16.94
C LYS A 881 -20.84 -8.82 -15.55
N ASN A 882 -20.11 -9.42 -14.62
CA ASN A 882 -20.02 -8.98 -13.23
C ASN A 882 -19.35 -7.59 -13.11
N LEU A 883 -19.97 -6.70 -12.34
CA LEU A 883 -19.51 -5.32 -12.18
C LEU A 883 -18.20 -5.22 -11.38
N GLU A 884 -17.99 -6.10 -10.41
CA GLU A 884 -16.77 -6.15 -9.59
C GLU A 884 -15.57 -6.58 -10.43
N ALA A 885 -15.73 -7.61 -11.28
CA ALA A 885 -14.71 -8.03 -12.24
C ALA A 885 -14.32 -6.88 -13.18
N ARG A 886 -15.32 -6.19 -13.77
CA ARG A 886 -15.08 -5.01 -14.62
C ARG A 886 -14.33 -3.91 -13.88
N ARG A 887 -14.73 -3.62 -12.64
CA ARG A 887 -14.09 -2.61 -11.79
C ARG A 887 -12.63 -2.95 -11.52
N ARG A 888 -12.32 -4.21 -11.18
CA ARG A 888 -10.95 -4.65 -10.89
C ARG A 888 -10.06 -4.61 -12.13
N ILE A 889 -10.57 -5.04 -13.29
CA ILE A 889 -9.84 -4.95 -14.56
C ILE A 889 -9.59 -3.48 -14.94
N ALA A 890 -10.60 -2.63 -14.82
CA ALA A 890 -10.46 -1.20 -15.09
C ALA A 890 -9.46 -0.54 -14.13
N PHE A 891 -9.50 -0.87 -12.84
CA PHE A 891 -8.55 -0.36 -11.85
C PHE A 891 -7.11 -0.82 -12.13
N PHE A 892 -6.93 -2.11 -12.41
CA PHE A 892 -5.63 -2.67 -12.80
C PHE A 892 -5.09 -1.97 -14.05
N SER A 893 -5.92 -1.83 -15.08
CA SER A 893 -5.56 -1.16 -16.33
C SER A 893 -5.19 0.30 -16.11
N ASN A 894 -6.02 1.08 -15.40
CA ASN A 894 -5.71 2.48 -15.07
C ASN A 894 -4.37 2.59 -14.33
N SER A 895 -4.10 1.68 -13.39
CA SER A 895 -2.85 1.67 -12.61
C SER A 895 -1.61 1.44 -13.48
N LEU A 896 -1.70 0.64 -14.56
CA LEU A 896 -0.59 0.43 -15.50
C LEU A 896 -0.25 1.67 -16.33
N PHE A 897 -1.20 2.58 -16.58
CA PHE A 897 -0.96 3.81 -17.35
C PHE A 897 -0.67 5.04 -16.46
N MET A 898 -0.83 4.91 -15.14
CA MET A 898 -0.45 5.92 -14.15
C MET A 898 1.08 6.12 -14.08
N ASN A 899 1.51 7.14 -13.33
CA ASN A 899 2.93 7.37 -13.10
C ASN A 899 3.45 6.40 -12.02
N MET A 900 4.03 5.28 -12.46
CA MET A 900 4.62 4.25 -11.59
C MET A 900 6.16 4.23 -11.74
N PRO A 901 6.94 4.04 -10.65
CA PRO A 901 8.37 3.77 -10.76
C PRO A 901 8.61 2.40 -11.40
N ARG A 902 9.75 2.21 -12.08
CA ARG A 902 10.11 0.90 -12.64
C ARG A 902 10.30 -0.14 -11.53
N ALA A 903 9.77 -1.34 -11.74
CA ALA A 903 9.94 -2.45 -10.82
C ALA A 903 11.40 -2.98 -10.87
N PRO A 904 12.08 -3.12 -9.73
CA PRO A 904 13.30 -3.92 -9.66
C PRO A 904 12.94 -5.42 -9.67
N GLN A 905 13.93 -6.29 -9.90
CA GLN A 905 13.80 -7.73 -9.65
C GLN A 905 13.28 -7.98 -8.22
N VAL A 906 12.48 -9.03 -8.02
CA VAL A 906 11.86 -9.35 -6.72
C VAL A 906 12.92 -9.49 -5.63
N GLU A 907 14.06 -10.11 -5.94
CA GLU A 907 15.21 -10.23 -5.03
C GLU A 907 15.80 -8.88 -4.58
N LYS A 908 15.67 -7.84 -5.42
CA LYS A 908 16.10 -6.47 -5.15
C LYS A 908 14.97 -5.57 -4.64
N MET A 909 13.77 -6.11 -4.45
CA MET A 909 12.66 -5.36 -3.87
C MET A 909 12.90 -5.06 -2.38
N MET A 910 12.34 -3.96 -1.88
CA MET A 910 12.20 -3.75 -0.44
C MET A 910 11.20 -4.74 0.13
N ALA A 911 11.60 -5.49 1.14
CA ALA A 911 10.67 -6.32 1.89
C ALA A 911 9.62 -5.43 2.59
N PHE A 912 8.44 -5.97 2.87
CA PHE A 912 7.43 -5.32 3.69
C PHE A 912 6.58 -6.36 4.43
N SER A 913 5.99 -5.95 5.56
CA SER A 913 5.05 -6.78 6.32
C SER A 913 3.72 -6.05 6.46
N VAL A 914 2.63 -6.80 6.41
CA VAL A 914 1.29 -6.28 6.72
C VAL A 914 0.91 -6.73 8.12
N LEU A 915 0.34 -5.82 8.91
CA LEU A 915 -0.19 -6.11 10.24
C LEU A 915 -1.69 -5.86 10.22
N THR A 916 -2.49 -6.89 10.52
CA THR A 916 -3.94 -6.74 10.68
C THR A 916 -4.34 -7.01 12.12
N PRO A 917 -4.96 -6.03 12.79
CA PRO A 917 -5.52 -6.24 14.11
C PRO A 917 -6.78 -7.11 14.09
N TYR A 918 -6.91 -8.02 15.07
CA TYR A 918 -8.11 -8.83 15.27
C TYR A 918 -8.34 -9.08 16.77
N TYR A 919 -9.56 -8.93 17.25
CA TYR A 919 -9.85 -9.10 18.67
C TYR A 919 -10.69 -10.34 18.94
N ASP A 920 -11.98 -10.28 18.60
CA ASP A 920 -12.97 -11.27 19.00
C ASP A 920 -14.08 -11.47 17.94
N GLU A 921 -13.95 -10.80 16.78
CA GLU A 921 -14.89 -10.90 15.68
C GLU A 921 -15.00 -12.33 15.14
N GLU A 922 -16.09 -12.69 14.46
CA GLU A 922 -16.15 -14.01 13.83
C GLU A 922 -15.17 -14.15 12.66
N VAL A 923 -14.55 -15.32 12.55
CA VAL A 923 -13.56 -15.61 11.51
C VAL A 923 -14.25 -16.08 10.23
N LEU A 924 -15.17 -17.05 10.37
CA LEU A 924 -16.08 -17.51 9.33
C LEU A 924 -17.52 -17.52 9.86
N PHE A 925 -18.49 -17.23 9.00
CA PHE A 925 -19.90 -17.39 9.37
C PHE A 925 -20.18 -18.83 9.82
N GLY A 926 -20.84 -18.97 10.97
CA GLY A 926 -21.36 -20.25 11.45
C GLY A 926 -22.45 -20.82 10.54
N LYS A 927 -22.62 -22.15 10.53
CA LYS A 927 -23.67 -22.82 9.73
C LYS A 927 -25.07 -22.35 10.12
N GLU A 928 -25.31 -22.17 11.42
CA GLU A 928 -26.60 -21.74 11.96
C GLU A 928 -26.87 -20.28 11.61
N MET A 929 -25.89 -19.39 11.72
CA MET A 929 -26.05 -17.96 11.38
C MET A 929 -26.37 -17.70 9.90
N LEU A 930 -25.94 -18.60 9.00
CA LEU A 930 -26.31 -18.52 7.58
C LEU A 930 -27.78 -18.90 7.34
N ARG A 931 -28.39 -19.68 8.23
CA ARG A 931 -29.76 -20.19 8.11
C ARG A 931 -30.76 -19.44 8.97
N SER A 932 -30.35 -18.99 10.15
CA SER A 932 -31.21 -18.30 11.10
C SER A 932 -31.74 -17.01 10.46
N PRO A 933 -33.06 -16.81 10.42
CA PRO A 933 -33.62 -15.55 9.98
C PRO A 933 -33.31 -14.45 10.99
N ASN A 934 -33.00 -13.25 10.49
CA ASN A 934 -32.90 -12.05 11.32
C ASN A 934 -34.31 -11.61 11.77
N GLU A 935 -34.41 -10.50 12.51
CA GLU A 935 -35.68 -9.93 13.01
C GLU A 935 -36.73 -9.72 11.88
N ASP A 936 -36.28 -9.47 10.65
CA ASP A 936 -37.12 -9.30 9.46
C ASP A 936 -37.50 -10.63 8.74
N GLY A 937 -37.16 -11.79 9.31
CA GLY A 937 -37.46 -13.10 8.71
C GLY A 937 -36.51 -13.55 7.59
N VAL A 938 -35.47 -12.76 7.28
CA VAL A 938 -34.52 -13.02 6.18
C VAL A 938 -33.22 -13.61 6.71
N SER A 939 -32.75 -14.73 6.14
CA SER A 939 -31.46 -15.33 6.49
C SER A 939 -30.29 -14.60 5.82
N THR A 940 -29.13 -14.60 6.48
CA THR A 940 -27.90 -13.98 5.95
C THR A 940 -27.51 -14.56 4.58
N LEU A 941 -27.69 -15.86 4.37
CA LEU A 941 -27.39 -16.48 3.07
C LEU A 941 -28.35 -16.00 1.98
N PHE A 942 -29.66 -15.92 2.25
CA PHE A 942 -30.63 -15.43 1.27
C PHE A 942 -30.30 -14.00 0.85
N TYR A 943 -29.93 -13.15 1.80
CA TYR A 943 -29.50 -11.78 1.52
C TYR A 943 -28.27 -11.73 0.59
N LEU A 944 -27.24 -12.53 0.88
CA LEU A 944 -26.03 -12.60 0.04
C LEU A 944 -26.32 -13.15 -1.36
N GLN A 945 -27.20 -14.16 -1.48
CA GLN A 945 -27.63 -14.71 -2.77
C GLN A 945 -28.37 -13.67 -3.62
N LYS A 946 -29.14 -12.76 -3.00
CA LYS A 946 -29.88 -11.73 -3.73
C LYS A 946 -28.99 -10.57 -4.17
N ILE A 947 -28.02 -10.17 -3.36
CA ILE A 947 -27.07 -9.11 -3.72
C ILE A 947 -26.07 -9.59 -4.77
N TYR A 948 -25.58 -10.83 -4.64
CA TYR A 948 -24.55 -11.41 -5.49
C TYR A 948 -25.11 -12.59 -6.30
N ALA A 949 -26.23 -12.38 -6.99
CA ALA A 949 -26.95 -13.43 -7.70
C ALA A 949 -26.12 -14.06 -8.85
N ASP A 950 -25.35 -13.23 -9.54
CA ASP A 950 -24.40 -13.65 -10.59
C ASP A 950 -23.24 -14.46 -10.00
N GLU A 951 -22.65 -14.00 -8.90
CA GLU A 951 -21.55 -14.73 -8.25
C GLU A 951 -22.02 -16.04 -7.59
N TRP A 952 -23.27 -16.09 -7.12
CA TRP A 952 -23.87 -17.32 -6.63
C TRP A 952 -24.06 -18.35 -7.75
N ALA A 953 -24.51 -17.92 -8.94
CA ALA A 953 -24.60 -18.82 -10.09
C ALA A 953 -23.24 -19.40 -10.48
N ASN A 954 -22.19 -18.56 -10.51
CA ASN A 954 -20.81 -19.00 -10.79
C ASN A 954 -20.25 -19.95 -9.70
N PHE A 955 -20.64 -19.73 -8.45
CA PHE A 955 -20.30 -20.63 -7.33
C PHE A 955 -20.96 -22.01 -7.49
N MET A 956 -22.25 -22.04 -7.81
CA MET A 956 -22.99 -23.27 -8.05
C MET A 956 -22.43 -24.06 -9.25
N GLU A 957 -22.09 -23.36 -10.33
CA GLU A 957 -21.40 -23.94 -11.49
C GLU A 957 -20.09 -24.64 -11.06
N ARG A 958 -19.30 -23.98 -10.20
CA ARG A 958 -18.04 -24.55 -9.69
C ARG A 958 -18.28 -25.78 -8.81
N MET A 959 -19.25 -25.72 -7.90
CA MET A 959 -19.56 -26.84 -7.01
C MET A 959 -20.01 -28.08 -7.78
N ARG A 960 -20.83 -27.90 -8.82
CA ARG A 960 -21.25 -29.00 -9.71
C ARG A 960 -20.07 -29.65 -10.43
N LYS A 961 -19.13 -28.83 -10.91
CA LYS A 961 -17.88 -29.32 -11.52
C LYS A 961 -16.99 -30.09 -10.53
N GLU A 962 -17.00 -29.71 -9.26
CA GLU A 962 -16.29 -30.41 -8.18
C GLU A 962 -17.04 -31.63 -7.62
N GLY A 963 -18.03 -32.15 -8.35
CA GLY A 963 -18.72 -33.41 -8.07
C GLY A 963 -20.06 -33.29 -7.31
N MET A 964 -20.60 -32.08 -7.13
CA MET A 964 -21.92 -31.88 -6.51
C MET A 964 -23.04 -32.24 -7.50
N GLN A 965 -23.89 -33.20 -7.16
CA GLN A 965 -25.02 -33.60 -8.01
C GLN A 965 -26.33 -32.92 -7.58
N ASP A 966 -26.59 -32.86 -6.27
CA ASP A 966 -27.77 -32.20 -5.71
C ASP A 966 -27.44 -30.93 -4.90
N ASP A 967 -28.31 -29.93 -4.94
CA ASP A 967 -28.14 -28.66 -4.25
C ASP A 967 -28.20 -28.82 -2.71
N SER A 968 -28.78 -29.92 -2.20
CA SER A 968 -28.79 -30.23 -0.76
C SER A 968 -27.41 -30.58 -0.20
N GLU A 969 -26.50 -31.09 -1.03
CA GLU A 969 -25.13 -31.48 -0.66
C GLU A 969 -24.26 -30.30 -0.23
N ILE A 970 -24.68 -29.07 -0.56
CA ILE A 970 -24.03 -27.82 -0.14
C ILE A 970 -23.93 -27.74 1.39
N TRP A 971 -24.91 -28.30 2.10
CA TRP A 971 -25.02 -28.23 3.56
C TRP A 971 -24.46 -29.44 4.30
N THR A 972 -24.01 -30.46 3.57
CA THR A 972 -23.37 -31.66 4.10
C THR A 972 -21.91 -31.65 3.69
N THR A 973 -21.61 -32.06 2.46
CA THR A 973 -20.26 -32.28 1.92
C THR A 973 -19.52 -30.97 1.65
N LYS A 974 -20.20 -29.95 1.11
CA LYS A 974 -19.59 -28.67 0.70
C LYS A 974 -19.83 -27.51 1.67
N THR A 975 -20.19 -27.82 2.91
CA THR A 975 -20.54 -26.81 3.94
C THR A 975 -19.44 -25.78 4.15
N ARG A 976 -18.18 -26.21 4.14
CA ARG A 976 -17.03 -25.32 4.33
C ARG A 976 -16.88 -24.32 3.18
N ASP A 977 -17.12 -24.75 1.95
CA ASP A 977 -17.02 -23.90 0.77
C ASP A 977 -18.12 -22.84 0.74
N LEU A 978 -19.34 -23.21 1.14
CA LEU A 978 -20.44 -22.28 1.38
C LEU A 978 -20.07 -21.23 2.44
N ARG A 979 -19.59 -21.68 3.60
CA ARG A 979 -19.18 -20.79 4.70
C ARG A 979 -18.10 -19.81 4.26
N LEU A 980 -17.09 -20.29 3.51
CA LEU A 980 -16.04 -19.45 2.94
C LEU A 980 -16.58 -18.47 1.89
N TRP A 981 -17.45 -18.91 0.99
CA TRP A 981 -18.08 -18.05 -0.03
C TRP A 981 -18.85 -16.89 0.62
N ALA A 982 -19.62 -17.18 1.67
CA ALA A 982 -20.33 -16.15 2.44
C ALA A 982 -19.36 -15.23 3.20
N SER A 983 -18.36 -15.82 3.86
CA SER A 983 -17.40 -15.08 4.70
C SER A 983 -16.49 -14.15 3.88
N TYR A 984 -16.16 -14.50 2.63
CA TYR A 984 -15.43 -13.59 1.74
C TYR A 984 -16.23 -12.35 1.32
N ARG A 985 -17.56 -12.36 1.48
CA ARG A 985 -18.44 -11.23 1.16
C ARG A 985 -18.84 -10.44 2.40
N GLY A 986 -19.13 -11.14 3.51
CA GLY A 986 -19.66 -10.53 4.73
C GLY A 986 -18.72 -10.47 5.95
N GLN A 987 -17.68 -11.30 6.06
CA GLN A 987 -16.77 -11.30 7.22
C GLN A 987 -15.45 -10.56 6.98
N THR A 988 -14.95 -9.90 8.02
CA THR A 988 -13.79 -9.01 7.92
C THR A 988 -12.47 -9.78 7.85
N LEU A 989 -12.22 -10.73 8.77
CA LEU A 989 -10.90 -11.38 8.86
C LEU A 989 -10.61 -12.28 7.66
N SER A 990 -11.50 -13.23 7.33
CA SER A 990 -11.28 -14.16 6.21
C SER A 990 -11.11 -13.44 4.88
N ARG A 991 -11.89 -12.38 4.64
CA ARG A 991 -11.81 -11.53 3.45
C ARG A 991 -10.50 -10.77 3.39
N THR A 992 -10.07 -10.19 4.51
CA THR A 992 -8.81 -9.44 4.60
C THR A 992 -7.61 -10.35 4.38
N VAL A 993 -7.62 -11.53 5.02
CA VAL A 993 -6.55 -12.53 4.85
C VAL A 993 -6.43 -12.95 3.39
N ARG A 994 -7.55 -13.30 2.74
CA ARG A 994 -7.54 -13.64 1.31
C ARG A 994 -6.94 -12.52 0.45
N GLY A 995 -7.38 -11.28 0.65
CA GLY A 995 -6.92 -10.13 -0.12
C GLY A 995 -5.44 -9.81 0.08
N MET A 996 -4.95 -9.84 1.33
CA MET A 996 -3.54 -9.57 1.63
C MET A 996 -2.62 -10.67 1.06
N MET A 997 -3.09 -11.92 1.04
CA MET A 997 -2.31 -13.04 0.49
C MET A 997 -2.12 -12.98 -1.04
N TYR A 998 -2.85 -12.11 -1.75
CA TYR A 998 -2.57 -11.83 -3.16
C TYR A 998 -1.21 -11.18 -3.40
N TYR A 999 -0.67 -10.42 -2.44
CA TYR A 999 0.72 -9.93 -2.52
C TYR A 999 1.71 -11.10 -2.56
N TYR A 1000 1.52 -12.10 -1.69
CA TYR A 1000 2.36 -13.29 -1.67
C TYR A 1000 2.25 -14.09 -2.98
N ARG A 1001 1.04 -14.32 -3.49
CA ARG A 1001 0.82 -15.02 -4.77
C ARG A 1001 1.46 -14.26 -5.95
N ALA A 1002 1.31 -12.93 -5.99
CA ALA A 1002 1.92 -12.09 -7.02
C ALA A 1002 3.45 -12.12 -6.97
N LEU A 1003 4.05 -12.05 -5.77
CA LEU A 1003 5.51 -12.11 -5.63
C LEU A 1003 6.09 -13.47 -6.02
N LYS A 1004 5.37 -14.57 -5.77
CA LYS A 1004 5.77 -15.90 -6.29
C LYS A 1004 5.79 -15.92 -7.82
N MET A 1005 4.74 -15.39 -8.45
CA MET A 1005 4.66 -15.28 -9.91
C MET A 1005 5.79 -14.42 -10.49
N LEU A 1006 5.99 -13.22 -9.93
CA LEU A 1006 7.05 -12.32 -10.39
C LEU A 1006 8.45 -12.92 -10.17
N SER A 1007 8.67 -13.61 -9.04
CA SER A 1007 9.94 -14.30 -8.79
C SER A 1007 10.20 -15.43 -9.78
N PHE A 1008 9.16 -16.16 -10.20
CA PHE A 1008 9.27 -17.16 -11.26
C PHE A 1008 9.65 -16.50 -12.59
N LEU A 1009 8.96 -15.42 -12.97
CA LEU A 1009 9.22 -14.71 -14.23
C LEU A 1009 10.62 -14.07 -14.30
N ASP A 1010 11.14 -13.60 -13.17
CA ASP A 1010 12.50 -13.06 -13.07
C ASP A 1010 13.58 -14.14 -13.27
N SER A 1011 13.32 -15.38 -12.85
CA SER A 1011 14.29 -16.49 -12.89
C SER A 1011 14.13 -17.43 -14.10
N ALA A 1012 12.95 -17.49 -14.70
CA ALA A 1012 12.63 -18.47 -15.72
C ALA A 1012 13.33 -18.14 -17.05
N SER A 1013 14.00 -19.15 -17.63
CA SER A 1013 14.56 -19.04 -18.97
C SER A 1013 13.46 -18.98 -20.03
N GLU A 1014 13.79 -18.51 -21.23
CA GLU A 1014 12.82 -18.50 -22.35
C GLU A 1014 12.29 -19.91 -22.67
N MET A 1015 13.12 -20.94 -22.48
CA MET A 1015 12.73 -22.34 -22.65
C MET A 1015 11.77 -22.80 -21.55
N ASP A 1016 12.05 -22.46 -20.28
CA ASP A 1016 11.16 -22.78 -19.15
C ASP A 1016 9.77 -22.16 -19.33
N ILE A 1017 9.70 -20.92 -19.84
CA ILE A 1017 8.44 -20.21 -20.08
C ILE A 1017 7.64 -20.89 -21.20
N ARG A 1018 8.30 -21.28 -22.29
CA ARG A 1018 7.63 -21.96 -23.42
C ARG A 1018 7.15 -23.36 -23.03
N GLN A 1019 8.01 -24.19 -22.44
CA GLN A 1019 7.65 -25.54 -21.99
C GLN A 1019 6.58 -25.49 -20.90
N GLY A 1020 6.74 -24.62 -19.90
CA GLY A 1020 5.75 -24.48 -18.83
C GLY A 1020 4.37 -24.04 -19.34
N SER A 1021 4.30 -23.19 -20.38
CA SER A 1021 3.02 -22.82 -21.00
C SER A 1021 2.34 -24.00 -21.71
N GLN A 1022 3.13 -24.91 -22.31
CA GLN A 1022 2.64 -26.12 -22.96
C GLN A 1022 2.20 -27.16 -21.92
N ASP A 1023 2.96 -27.34 -20.84
CA ASP A 1023 2.63 -28.26 -19.75
C ASP A 1023 1.36 -27.86 -18.98
N VAL A 1024 1.17 -26.55 -18.75
CA VAL A 1024 -0.07 -26.04 -18.14
C VAL A 1024 -1.28 -26.31 -19.06
N SER A 1025 -1.08 -26.22 -20.38
CA SER A 1025 -2.15 -26.48 -21.35
C SER A 1025 -2.50 -27.97 -21.48
N SER A 1026 -1.53 -28.87 -21.30
CA SER A 1026 -1.73 -30.33 -21.33
C SER A 1026 -2.31 -30.86 -20.01
N LEU A 1027 -1.92 -30.31 -18.84
CA LEU A 1027 -2.48 -30.70 -17.54
C LEU A 1027 -3.94 -30.27 -17.33
N GLY A 1028 -4.42 -29.26 -18.05
CA GLY A 1028 -5.84 -28.94 -18.10
C GLY A 1028 -6.70 -30.13 -18.56
N SER A 1029 -6.11 -31.07 -19.32
CA SER A 1029 -6.73 -32.31 -19.79
C SER A 1029 -6.67 -33.45 -18.74
N LEU A 1030 -5.60 -33.51 -17.94
CA LEU A 1030 -5.35 -34.62 -16.99
C LEU A 1030 -6.22 -34.61 -15.72
N LYS A 1031 -6.96 -33.54 -15.43
CA LYS A 1031 -7.88 -33.50 -14.27
C LYS A 1031 -9.11 -34.43 -14.37
N GLN A 1032 -9.29 -35.15 -15.49
CA GLN A 1032 -10.41 -36.08 -15.68
C GLN A 1032 -10.07 -37.56 -15.40
N ASN A 1033 -8.80 -37.97 -15.36
CA ASN A 1033 -8.43 -39.39 -15.23
C ASN A 1033 -7.50 -39.66 -14.03
N SER A 1034 -8.06 -39.69 -12.81
CA SER A 1034 -7.36 -40.34 -11.70
C SER A 1034 -7.59 -41.85 -11.76
N GLY A 1035 -6.70 -42.55 -12.45
CA GLY A 1035 -6.68 -44.01 -12.42
C GLY A 1035 -5.79 -44.65 -13.46
N PHE A 1036 -4.48 -44.38 -13.51
CA PHE A 1036 -3.53 -45.35 -14.07
C PHE A 1036 -2.12 -45.20 -13.51
N ASN A 1037 -1.57 -46.32 -13.04
CA ASN A 1037 -0.20 -46.48 -12.54
C ASN A 1037 0.79 -46.37 -13.71
N SER A 1038 1.77 -45.48 -13.58
CA SER A 1038 3.01 -45.52 -14.37
C SER A 1038 4.19 -45.24 -13.44
N GLN A 1039 5.10 -46.21 -13.38
CA GLN A 1039 6.34 -46.19 -12.61
C GLN A 1039 7.39 -45.36 -13.34
N GLY A 1040 7.98 -44.39 -12.63
CA GLY A 1040 9.22 -43.73 -13.04
C GLY A 1040 9.27 -42.25 -12.67
N ILE A 1041 10.12 -41.92 -11.69
CA ILE A 1041 10.42 -40.57 -11.17
C ILE A 1041 9.28 -39.96 -10.35
N THR A 1042 9.30 -40.21 -9.04
CA THR A 1042 8.41 -39.59 -8.04
C THR A 1042 8.59 -38.06 -8.03
N PRO A 1043 7.57 -37.27 -8.43
CA PRO A 1043 7.45 -35.87 -8.02
C PRO A 1043 7.08 -35.82 -6.53
N PRO A 1044 7.31 -34.70 -5.81
CA PRO A 1044 6.89 -34.59 -4.42
C PRO A 1044 5.35 -34.71 -4.35
N ILE A 1045 4.91 -35.81 -3.75
CA ILE A 1045 3.55 -36.18 -3.31
C ILE A 1045 2.50 -35.11 -3.58
N ALA A 1046 1.66 -35.35 -4.59
CA ALA A 1046 0.43 -34.65 -4.87
C ALA A 1046 -0.53 -34.77 -3.67
N ARG A 1047 -0.48 -33.80 -2.75
CA ARG A 1047 -1.51 -33.60 -1.72
C ARG A 1047 -2.59 -32.73 -2.35
N ASN A 1048 -3.83 -33.24 -2.36
CA ASN A 1048 -5.09 -32.53 -2.60
C ASN A 1048 -4.91 -31.01 -2.80
N LEU A 1049 -4.85 -30.58 -4.06
CA LEU A 1049 -4.78 -29.17 -4.46
C LEU A 1049 -6.00 -28.44 -3.89
N SER A 1050 -5.82 -27.91 -2.68
CA SER A 1050 -6.75 -26.98 -2.06
C SER A 1050 -6.83 -25.71 -2.90
N ARG A 1051 -7.87 -24.92 -2.64
CA ARG A 1051 -8.32 -23.63 -3.22
C ARG A 1051 -7.24 -22.56 -3.58
N ALA A 1052 -5.96 -22.83 -3.34
CA ALA A 1052 -4.81 -21.92 -3.48
C ALA A 1052 -3.74 -22.37 -4.51
N GLY A 1053 -3.88 -23.54 -5.16
CA GLY A 1053 -2.92 -24.02 -6.15
C GLY A 1053 -3.23 -23.56 -7.57
N SER A 1054 -2.57 -22.49 -8.00
CA SER A 1054 -2.52 -22.06 -9.42
C SER A 1054 -1.92 -23.18 -10.30
N SER A 1055 -2.34 -23.32 -11.56
CA SER A 1055 -1.68 -24.25 -12.50
C SER A 1055 -0.21 -23.88 -12.72
N VAL A 1056 0.12 -22.59 -12.65
CA VAL A 1056 1.49 -22.08 -12.70
C VAL A 1056 2.29 -22.43 -11.43
N SER A 1057 1.63 -22.73 -10.30
CA SER A 1057 2.35 -23.19 -9.10
C SER A 1057 3.07 -24.52 -9.27
N LEU A 1058 2.69 -25.31 -10.29
CA LEU A 1058 3.39 -26.53 -10.71
C LEU A 1058 4.72 -26.23 -11.43
N LEU A 1059 4.89 -25.01 -11.96
CA LEU A 1059 6.11 -24.57 -12.63
C LEU A 1059 7.18 -24.07 -11.64
N PHE A 1060 6.82 -23.90 -10.36
CA PHE A 1060 7.73 -23.37 -9.36
C PHE A 1060 8.76 -24.41 -8.95
N LYS A 1061 10.04 -24.03 -8.97
CA LYS A 1061 11.19 -24.90 -8.63
C LYS A 1061 11.53 -24.87 -7.13
N GLY A 1062 10.76 -24.14 -6.32
CA GLY A 1062 10.86 -24.08 -4.86
C GLY A 1062 11.61 -22.84 -4.34
N HIS A 1063 12.44 -22.20 -5.16
CA HIS A 1063 13.17 -21.00 -4.75
C HIS A 1063 12.26 -19.76 -4.63
N GLU A 1064 11.19 -19.71 -5.43
CA GLU A 1064 10.23 -18.61 -5.51
C GLU A 1064 9.52 -18.40 -4.18
N PHE A 1065 9.24 -19.50 -3.47
CA PHE A 1065 8.64 -19.50 -2.14
C PHE A 1065 9.54 -18.83 -1.12
N GLY A 1066 10.85 -19.13 -1.15
CA GLY A 1066 11.84 -18.53 -0.26
C GLY A 1066 12.00 -17.04 -0.50
N VAL A 1067 12.12 -16.62 -1.77
CA VAL A 1067 12.21 -15.20 -2.14
C VAL A 1067 10.97 -14.44 -1.71
N ALA A 1068 9.78 -14.96 -2.03
CA ALA A 1068 8.53 -14.31 -1.66
C ALA A 1068 8.38 -14.17 -0.13
N LEU A 1069 8.78 -15.18 0.66
CA LEU A 1069 8.74 -15.13 2.13
C LEU A 1069 9.76 -14.14 2.73
N MET A 1070 10.94 -13.99 2.13
CA MET A 1070 11.92 -12.97 2.54
C MET A 1070 11.45 -11.54 2.24
N LYS A 1071 10.55 -11.37 1.25
CA LYS A 1071 10.04 -10.06 0.83
C LYS A 1071 8.68 -9.70 1.42
N TYR A 1072 7.84 -10.68 1.74
CA TYR A 1072 6.49 -10.45 2.22
C TYR A 1072 6.10 -11.40 3.35
N THR A 1073 5.59 -10.81 4.43
CA THR A 1073 4.98 -11.54 5.54
C THR A 1073 3.71 -10.84 6.00
N TYR A 1074 2.72 -11.62 6.41
CA TYR A 1074 1.45 -11.10 6.90
C TYR A 1074 1.22 -11.56 8.33
N VAL A 1075 1.13 -10.62 9.27
CA VAL A 1075 0.94 -10.88 10.69
C VAL A 1075 -0.46 -10.45 11.09
N VAL A 1076 -1.24 -11.36 11.66
CA VAL A 1076 -2.53 -11.04 12.28
C VAL A 1076 -2.34 -11.03 13.79
N ALA A 1077 -2.64 -9.90 14.42
CA ALA A 1077 -2.56 -9.73 15.87
C ALA A 1077 -3.87 -10.19 16.52
N CYS A 1078 -4.01 -11.49 16.74
CA CYS A 1078 -5.17 -12.14 17.34
C CYS A 1078 -5.04 -12.25 18.87
N GLN A 1079 -5.35 -11.19 19.62
CA GLN A 1079 -5.13 -11.16 21.08
C GLN A 1079 -5.74 -12.35 21.82
N MET A 1080 -6.99 -12.69 21.50
CA MET A 1080 -7.77 -13.71 22.23
C MET A 1080 -7.52 -15.14 21.75
N TYR A 1081 -6.66 -15.36 20.75
CA TYR A 1081 -6.47 -16.69 20.15
C TYR A 1081 -6.02 -17.75 21.17
N GLY A 1082 -5.12 -17.41 22.11
CA GLY A 1082 -4.70 -18.32 23.18
C GLY A 1082 -5.87 -18.75 24.08
N VAL A 1083 -6.72 -17.78 24.45
CA VAL A 1083 -7.93 -18.03 25.25
C VAL A 1083 -8.95 -18.89 24.48
N HIS A 1084 -9.17 -18.60 23.19
CA HIS A 1084 -10.06 -19.38 22.32
C HIS A 1084 -9.59 -20.82 22.17
N LYS A 1085 -8.28 -21.01 22.00
CA LYS A 1085 -7.65 -22.33 21.91
C LYS A 1085 -7.80 -23.12 23.21
N GLY A 1086 -7.57 -22.48 24.37
CA GLY A 1086 -7.76 -23.11 25.67
C GLY A 1086 -9.21 -23.52 25.97
N LYS A 1087 -10.19 -22.79 25.42
CA LYS A 1087 -11.63 -23.08 25.56
C LYS A 1087 -12.19 -24.07 24.54
N GLY A 1088 -11.43 -24.46 23.51
CA GLY A 1088 -11.93 -25.27 22.40
C GLY A 1088 -12.94 -24.53 21.51
N ASP A 1089 -12.80 -23.22 21.38
CA ASP A 1089 -13.70 -22.38 20.58
C ASP A 1089 -13.50 -22.63 19.07
N PRO A 1090 -14.57 -22.78 18.26
CA PRO A 1090 -14.46 -23.02 16.82
C PRO A 1090 -13.64 -21.94 16.09
N ARG A 1091 -13.62 -20.70 16.59
CA ARG A 1091 -12.81 -19.61 16.00
C ARG A 1091 -11.32 -19.93 15.99
N ALA A 1092 -10.82 -20.69 16.97
CA ALA A 1092 -9.41 -21.10 17.01
C ALA A 1092 -9.09 -22.10 15.89
N GLU A 1093 -9.98 -23.05 15.61
CA GLU A 1093 -9.84 -24.00 14.49
C GLU A 1093 -9.90 -23.31 13.13
N GLU A 1094 -10.74 -22.26 13.01
CA GLU A 1094 -10.87 -21.46 11.81
C GLU A 1094 -9.61 -20.63 11.53
N ILE A 1095 -9.01 -20.02 12.56
CA ILE A 1095 -7.73 -19.33 12.45
C ILE A 1095 -6.61 -20.31 12.07
N LEU A 1096 -6.59 -21.51 12.68
CA LEU A 1096 -5.65 -22.56 12.33
C LEU A 1096 -5.78 -22.98 10.87
N TYR A 1097 -7.01 -23.09 10.35
CA TYR A 1097 -7.25 -23.36 8.94
C TYR A 1097 -6.73 -22.25 8.03
N LEU A 1098 -6.92 -20.98 8.40
CA LEU A 1098 -6.35 -19.87 7.64
C LEU A 1098 -4.83 -19.94 7.60
N MET A 1099 -4.16 -20.29 8.72
CA MET A 1099 -2.70 -20.50 8.75
C MET A 1099 -2.27 -21.69 7.89
N LYS A 1100 -3.03 -22.79 7.91
CA LYS A 1100 -2.74 -23.99 7.12
C LYS A 1100 -2.77 -23.71 5.61
N ASN A 1101 -3.68 -22.85 5.15
CA ASN A 1101 -3.83 -22.56 3.72
C ASN A 1101 -2.99 -21.37 3.23
N ASN A 1102 -2.37 -20.60 4.13
CA ASN A 1102 -1.64 -19.38 3.79
C ASN A 1102 -0.23 -19.40 4.40
N GLU A 1103 0.77 -19.78 3.62
CA GLU A 1103 2.15 -19.99 4.10
C GLU A 1103 2.84 -18.75 4.67
N ALA A 1104 2.53 -17.55 4.14
CA ALA A 1104 3.10 -16.29 4.61
C ALA A 1104 2.34 -15.67 5.81
N LEU A 1105 1.25 -16.30 6.25
CA LEU A 1105 0.46 -15.86 7.40
C LEU A 1105 1.15 -16.25 8.71
N ARG A 1106 1.19 -15.31 9.65
CA ARG A 1106 1.63 -15.49 11.04
C ARG A 1106 0.53 -14.98 11.96
N VAL A 1107 0.33 -15.65 13.09
CA VAL A 1107 -0.60 -15.19 14.11
C VAL A 1107 0.20 -14.83 15.35
N ALA A 1108 0.00 -13.61 15.83
CA ALA A 1108 0.53 -13.15 17.10
C ALA A 1108 -0.63 -13.06 18.10
N TYR A 1109 -0.48 -13.65 19.28
CA TYR A 1109 -1.51 -13.61 20.32
C TYR A 1109 -0.92 -13.36 21.70
N VAL A 1110 -1.78 -13.05 22.66
CA VAL A 1110 -1.40 -12.89 24.06
C VAL A 1110 -1.78 -14.14 24.83
N ASP A 1111 -0.80 -14.73 25.49
CA ASP A 1111 -0.96 -15.90 26.35
C ASP A 1111 -0.94 -15.45 27.82
N GLU A 1112 -1.93 -15.86 28.59
CA GLU A 1112 -2.09 -15.52 30.01
C GLU A 1112 -1.80 -16.77 30.85
N VAL A 1113 -0.69 -16.76 31.59
CA VAL A 1113 -0.26 -17.87 32.44
C VAL A 1113 -0.53 -17.52 33.89
N TYR A 1114 -1.41 -18.28 34.54
CA TYR A 1114 -1.80 -18.09 35.94
C TYR A 1114 -0.85 -18.88 36.85
N LEU A 1115 -0.01 -18.19 37.62
CA LEU A 1115 0.98 -18.80 38.53
C LEU A 1115 0.44 -19.01 39.97
N GLY A 1116 -0.79 -18.58 40.25
CA GLY A 1116 -1.43 -18.66 41.57
C GLY A 1116 -2.81 -17.96 41.61
N ARG A 1117 -3.28 -17.58 42.82
CA ARG A 1117 -4.59 -16.91 42.99
C ARG A 1117 -4.65 -15.46 42.50
N GLU A 1118 -3.52 -14.75 42.39
CA GLU A 1118 -3.49 -13.32 42.04
C GLU A 1118 -2.41 -12.90 41.03
N GLU A 1119 -1.47 -13.79 40.64
CA GLU A 1119 -0.39 -13.45 39.71
C GLU A 1119 -0.62 -14.04 38.32
N VAL A 1120 -0.76 -13.14 37.33
CA VAL A 1120 -0.91 -13.47 35.91
C VAL A 1120 0.29 -12.93 35.15
N GLU A 1121 0.99 -13.82 34.44
CA GLU A 1121 2.03 -13.44 33.50
C GLU A 1121 1.47 -13.35 32.09
N TYR A 1122 1.91 -12.32 31.37
CA TYR A 1122 1.49 -12.06 29.99
C TYR A 1122 2.63 -12.33 29.05
N TYR A 1123 2.38 -13.13 28.01
CA TYR A 1123 3.35 -13.43 26.96
C TYR A 1123 2.80 -13.03 25.59
N SER A 1124 3.65 -12.43 24.75
CA SER A 1124 3.40 -12.27 23.32
C SER A 1124 3.95 -13.50 22.60
N VAL A 1125 3.08 -14.27 21.95
CA VAL A 1125 3.45 -15.51 21.26
C VAL A 1125 3.22 -15.36 19.77
N LEU A 1126 4.21 -15.71 18.96
CA LEU A 1126 4.12 -15.77 17.50
C LEU A 1126 4.07 -17.22 17.03
N VAL A 1127 3.03 -17.58 16.29
CA VAL A 1127 2.85 -18.93 15.74
C VAL A 1127 2.79 -18.92 14.21
N LYS A 1128 3.17 -20.06 13.63
CA LYS A 1128 2.92 -20.40 12.23
C LYS A 1128 2.47 -21.85 12.10
N TYR A 1129 1.86 -22.18 10.96
CA TYR A 1129 1.65 -23.57 10.57
C TYR A 1129 2.88 -24.07 9.81
N ASP A 1130 3.51 -25.13 10.32
CA ASP A 1130 4.62 -25.79 9.64
C ASP A 1130 4.08 -26.86 8.69
N GLN A 1131 4.26 -26.65 7.38
CA GLN A 1131 3.81 -27.59 6.35
C GLN A 1131 4.58 -28.91 6.34
N GLN A 1132 5.83 -28.92 6.80
CA GLN A 1132 6.62 -30.15 6.87
C GLN A 1132 6.17 -31.00 8.07
N GLN A 1133 6.02 -30.36 9.23
CA GLN A 1133 5.60 -31.04 10.46
C GLN A 1133 4.08 -31.25 10.58
N GLN A 1134 3.29 -30.66 9.68
CA GLN A 1134 1.81 -30.71 9.67
C GLN A 1134 1.17 -30.31 11.00
N LYS A 1135 1.78 -29.35 11.71
CA LYS A 1135 1.28 -28.83 12.98
C LYS A 1135 1.55 -27.33 13.13
N GLU A 1136 0.80 -26.71 14.03
CA GLU A 1136 1.10 -25.38 14.53
C GLU A 1136 2.38 -25.42 15.36
N VAL A 1137 3.25 -24.43 15.17
CA VAL A 1137 4.53 -24.32 15.86
C VAL A 1137 4.70 -22.91 16.41
N GLU A 1138 5.02 -22.83 17.71
CA GLU A 1138 5.42 -21.60 18.38
C GLU A 1138 6.84 -21.22 17.94
N ILE A 1139 6.99 -19.99 17.42
CA ILE A 1139 8.27 -19.48 16.94
C ILE A 1139 8.98 -18.71 18.05
N TYR A 1140 8.26 -17.77 18.69
CA TYR A 1140 8.76 -16.87 19.72
C TYR A 1140 7.72 -16.72 20.84
N ARG A 1141 8.17 -16.75 22.10
CA ARG A 1141 7.40 -16.44 23.32
C ARG A 1141 8.15 -15.38 24.12
N ILE A 1142 7.63 -14.15 24.13
CA ILE A 1142 8.28 -13.00 24.78
C ILE A 1142 7.39 -12.50 25.92
N LYS A 1143 7.92 -12.48 27.15
CA LYS A 1143 7.25 -11.98 28.34
C LYS A 1143 7.03 -10.47 28.25
N LEU A 1144 5.84 -10.03 28.62
CA LEU A 1144 5.43 -8.62 28.65
C LEU A 1144 5.49 -8.09 30.10
N PRO A 1145 5.70 -6.77 30.31
CA PRO A 1145 5.77 -6.18 31.65
C PRO A 1145 4.41 -6.17 32.40
N GLY A 1146 3.30 -6.49 31.71
CA GLY A 1146 1.96 -6.52 32.28
C GLY A 1146 0.87 -6.58 31.19
N PRO A 1147 -0.42 -6.35 31.55
CA PRO A 1147 -1.52 -6.39 30.59
C PRO A 1147 -1.36 -5.35 29.47
N LEU A 1148 -1.72 -5.73 28.24
CA LEU A 1148 -1.42 -4.88 27.09
C LEU A 1148 -2.30 -3.63 26.96
N LYS A 1149 -3.51 -3.66 27.55
CA LYS A 1149 -4.50 -2.58 27.44
C LYS A 1149 -4.09 -1.37 28.28
N LEU A 1150 -3.29 -0.47 27.70
CA LEU A 1150 -2.75 0.74 28.34
C LEU A 1150 -3.26 2.06 27.73
N GLY A 1151 -4.43 2.07 27.10
CA GLY A 1151 -4.99 3.30 26.51
C GLY A 1151 -6.47 3.20 26.15
N GLU A 1152 -7.02 4.27 25.58
CA GLU A 1152 -8.44 4.41 25.23
C GLU A 1152 -8.75 3.82 23.84
N GLY A 1153 -7.73 3.63 22.97
CA GLY A 1153 -7.91 3.26 21.57
C GLY A 1153 -7.70 1.78 21.22
N LYS A 1154 -8.44 1.28 20.21
CA LYS A 1154 -8.23 -0.05 19.59
C LYS A 1154 -6.79 -0.25 19.04
N PRO A 1155 -6.15 0.73 18.35
CA PRO A 1155 -4.79 0.56 17.82
C PRO A 1155 -3.73 0.38 18.91
N GLU A 1156 -3.91 0.99 20.08
CA GLU A 1156 -2.97 0.97 21.21
C GLU A 1156 -2.91 -0.41 21.89
N ASN A 1157 -3.97 -1.20 21.75
CA ASN A 1157 -4.10 -2.50 22.40
C ASN A 1157 -3.54 -3.65 21.55
N GLN A 1158 -3.22 -3.44 20.26
CA GLN A 1158 -2.88 -4.51 19.30
C GLN A 1158 -1.37 -4.62 19.00
N ASN A 1159 -0.52 -3.97 19.82
CA ASN A 1159 0.90 -3.71 19.55
C ASN A 1159 1.89 -4.78 20.01
N HIS A 1160 1.43 -5.81 20.73
CA HIS A 1160 2.28 -6.94 21.10
C HIS A 1160 2.84 -7.64 19.86
N ALA A 1161 2.08 -7.63 18.77
CA ALA A 1161 2.49 -8.17 17.49
C ALA A 1161 3.62 -7.38 16.82
N ILE A 1162 3.86 -6.09 17.16
CA ILE A 1162 4.91 -5.24 16.56
C ILE A 1162 6.33 -5.71 16.93
N ILE A 1163 6.45 -6.61 17.91
CA ILE A 1163 7.72 -7.29 18.23
C ILE A 1163 8.23 -8.10 17.02
N SER A 1164 7.32 -8.66 16.23
CA SER A 1164 7.58 -9.74 15.28
C SER A 1164 7.71 -9.36 13.78
N PRO A 1165 7.12 -8.27 13.24
CA PRO A 1165 7.22 -7.95 11.82
C PRO A 1165 8.59 -7.43 11.40
N VAL A 1166 9.02 -7.86 10.23
CA VAL A 1166 10.37 -7.67 9.70
C VAL A 1166 10.66 -6.24 9.24
N VAL A 1167 9.66 -5.37 9.02
CA VAL A 1167 9.91 -4.07 8.33
C VAL A 1167 9.24 -2.85 8.97
N MET A 1168 8.55 -3.00 10.10
CA MET A 1168 7.78 -1.86 10.65
C MET A 1168 8.66 -0.73 11.20
N LEU A 1169 9.88 -1.06 11.67
CA LEU A 1169 10.76 -0.12 12.37
C LEU A 1169 11.15 1.11 11.54
N CYS A 1170 11.36 0.95 10.22
CA CYS A 1170 11.92 2.01 9.39
C CYS A 1170 10.91 3.08 8.93
N ARG A 1171 9.60 2.83 9.01
CA ARG A 1171 8.55 3.80 8.64
C ARG A 1171 7.88 4.46 9.85
N LEU A 1172 7.84 3.78 11.00
CA LEU A 1172 7.35 4.38 12.25
C LEU A 1172 8.35 5.37 12.87
N LEU A 1173 9.64 5.25 12.53
CA LEU A 1173 10.71 6.13 13.00
C LEU A 1173 11.01 7.31 12.04
N THR A 1174 10.31 7.43 10.91
CA THR A 1174 10.41 8.58 9.99
C THR A 1174 9.12 9.36 9.98
#